data_AF-A0AB33TDL8-F1
#
_entry.id   AF-A0AB33TDL8-F1
#
_cell.length_a   1.000
_cell.length_b   1.000
_cell.length_c   1.000
_cell.angle_alpha   90.00
_cell.angle_beta   90.00
_cell.angle_gamma   90.00
#
_symmetry.space_group_name_H-M   'P 1'
#
loop_
_entity.id
_entity.type
_entity.pdbx_description
1 polymer ?
#
loop_
_entity_poly.entity_id
_entity_poly.type
_entity_poly.pdbx_seq_one_letter_code
_entity_poly.pdbx_strand_id
1 'polypeptide(L)'
;MVYSANATALGDLAEPTRTLGAQVLDAAGKVHGAIADLEWEGEGKDAAVGRADRELAQDKQVVGGYNALADAYQNGAAVMAPMISDLTKTGQGLEADTFAVAEDWTVTDMFDYRAGKFAMMAFGVPEPVATDRMNQLQAERGNEAQNNTASLQQRADALGQADQDTANAISTAKGDIDAAAPLTAGLSGEEGKKDLLDAIAVSKYTGMPVDPAALAKLVAAGTLSQADLDKLARGEKVQIPAGQMAYLYQMSQSLNGMSPEQIKELQRTLPADAQAALAQGLKIVSNPNVEVAGADQIKPYAQGATDATRGTFVPVTGSKANLPAQIAGELSRTDRVTTTEGHKFSDGLKTPDTVTLKGVGAMQDIADILRPGAEGYSNGSEATRGMLAAVSEYANADITQRAAEAAQTDPLHYNPPLVSSDEHGNPGGGTPKPNINGALADIVQVASGDHIGMHDLTTGAEGKKFLDGMLQENWGDHSDKIGKAFGWMDDDPGNRINSETANRVGHYLSENKDTLQHMPGTNGQTFGSTNAELSRAVAEGMSPYFAELAGADGPAVGGVEAFKNQREMANMFSVLDQDHVSGITANNAALAQQQGLLFDAAKNGGDHYQNVEYSERLQAAMNAGAQDARDYDRAHQQFNALQNDLTKTPQLDLKKIAETAVPFLKPAGEAADFLEGLTPSPALKTDPTTIQGDDYLTRQLEGGTFNNATTKNITVLQGLIAANPNLVNDPALQQYFPGGQPDLDRIDGDRVGFDAAFSQVTENPSYGYDGTTWNRNVNEGHEINWS
;
A
#
# COMPACT_ATOMS: atom_id res chain seq x y z
N MET A 1 51.70 -1.47 -20.36
CA MET A 1 52.14 -1.47 -21.78
C MET A 1 51.33 -0.40 -22.50
N VAL A 2 51.96 0.69 -22.95
CA VAL A 2 51.27 1.90 -23.45
C VAL A 2 50.36 1.64 -24.66
N TYR A 3 50.65 0.62 -25.49
CA TYR A 3 50.00 0.40 -26.80
C TYR A 3 49.19 -0.90 -26.93
N SER A 4 48.54 -1.40 -25.86
CA SER A 4 47.80 -2.68 -25.91
C SER A 4 46.33 -2.59 -26.32
N ALA A 5 45.79 -1.40 -26.60
CA ALA A 5 44.38 -1.23 -26.96
C ALA A 5 44.07 -1.84 -28.34
N ASN A 6 42.93 -2.54 -28.47
CA ASN A 6 42.48 -3.16 -29.72
C ASN A 6 40.95 -3.25 -29.78
N ALA A 7 40.34 -2.65 -30.82
CA ALA A 7 38.90 -2.64 -31.03
C ALA A 7 38.37 -3.75 -31.99
N THR A 8 39.24 -4.59 -32.55
CA THR A 8 38.85 -5.67 -33.49
C THR A 8 37.90 -6.67 -32.85
N ALA A 9 38.19 -7.10 -31.62
CA ALA A 9 37.35 -8.07 -30.91
C ALA A 9 35.91 -7.56 -30.69
N LEU A 10 35.71 -6.25 -30.60
CA LEU A 10 34.39 -5.64 -30.52
C LEU A 10 33.65 -5.76 -31.85
N GLY A 11 34.31 -5.42 -32.96
CA GLY A 11 33.73 -5.50 -34.31
C GLY A 11 33.38 -6.93 -34.72
N ASP A 12 34.18 -7.92 -34.29
CA ASP A 12 33.95 -9.34 -34.58
C ASP A 12 32.63 -9.89 -33.98
N LEU A 13 32.03 -9.19 -33.01
CA LEU A 13 30.74 -9.57 -32.42
C LEU A 13 29.54 -9.18 -33.28
N ALA A 14 29.68 -8.23 -34.22
CA ALA A 14 28.55 -7.70 -34.98
C ALA A 14 27.83 -8.77 -35.83
N GLU A 15 28.59 -9.57 -36.58
CA GLU A 15 28.02 -10.56 -37.51
C GLU A 15 27.32 -11.74 -36.79
N PRO A 16 27.91 -12.34 -35.73
CA PRO A 16 27.20 -13.31 -34.89
C PRO A 16 25.89 -12.77 -34.32
N THR A 17 25.87 -11.51 -33.86
CA THR A 17 24.66 -10.86 -33.31
C THR A 17 23.57 -10.70 -34.37
N ARG A 18 23.90 -10.29 -35.60
CA ARG A 18 22.92 -10.23 -36.71
C ARG A 18 22.39 -11.60 -37.08
N THR A 19 23.26 -12.61 -37.08
CA THR A 19 22.88 -13.99 -37.39
C THR A 19 21.83 -14.51 -36.40
N LEU A 20 22.00 -14.25 -35.11
CA LEU A 20 21.01 -14.60 -34.09
C LEU A 20 19.67 -13.91 -34.33
N GLY A 21 19.66 -12.61 -34.62
CA GLY A 21 18.44 -11.88 -34.97
C GLY A 21 17.72 -12.50 -36.18
N ALA A 22 18.45 -12.85 -37.24
CA ALA A 22 17.86 -13.51 -38.41
C ALA A 22 17.24 -14.88 -38.08
N GLN A 23 17.85 -15.66 -37.18
CA GLN A 23 17.31 -16.94 -36.74
C GLN A 23 16.02 -16.80 -35.93
N VAL A 24 15.92 -15.78 -35.06
CA VAL A 24 14.69 -15.46 -34.32
C VAL A 24 13.57 -15.14 -35.31
N LEU A 25 13.82 -14.29 -36.31
CA LEU A 25 12.82 -13.91 -37.31
C LEU A 25 12.33 -15.11 -38.14
N ASP A 26 13.25 -16.01 -38.52
CA ASP A 26 12.91 -17.24 -39.25
C ASP A 26 12.02 -18.19 -38.41
N ALA A 27 12.33 -18.34 -37.12
CA ALA A 27 11.50 -19.13 -36.20
C ALA A 27 10.11 -18.52 -36.02
N ALA A 28 10.03 -17.20 -35.78
CA ALA A 28 8.78 -16.46 -35.66
C ALA A 28 7.90 -16.61 -36.91
N GLY A 29 8.49 -16.48 -38.10
CA GLY A 29 7.80 -16.67 -39.37
C GLY A 29 7.22 -18.08 -39.53
N LYS A 30 7.93 -19.12 -39.06
CA LYS A 30 7.43 -20.51 -39.10
C LYS A 30 6.24 -20.73 -38.16
N VAL A 31 6.29 -20.18 -36.94
CA VAL A 31 5.18 -20.28 -35.97
C VAL A 31 3.94 -19.56 -36.51
N HIS A 32 4.12 -18.34 -37.01
CA HIS A 32 3.06 -17.55 -37.63
C HIS A 32 2.41 -18.31 -38.80
N GLY A 33 3.22 -18.80 -39.74
CA GLY A 33 2.73 -19.57 -40.89
C GLY A 33 1.98 -20.84 -40.46
N ALA A 34 2.47 -21.56 -39.45
CA ALA A 34 1.79 -22.75 -38.93
C ALA A 34 0.37 -22.45 -38.39
N ILE A 35 0.11 -21.24 -37.88
CA ILE A 35 -1.21 -20.83 -37.37
C ILE A 35 -2.07 -20.24 -38.49
N ALA A 36 -1.49 -19.37 -39.31
CA ALA A 36 -2.19 -18.66 -40.38
C ALA A 36 -2.61 -19.57 -41.55
N ASP A 37 -1.78 -20.56 -41.88
CA ASP A 37 -1.98 -21.47 -43.01
C ASP A 37 -2.84 -22.70 -42.65
N LEU A 38 -3.24 -22.84 -41.38
CA LEU A 38 -4.05 -23.96 -40.92
C LEU A 38 -5.47 -23.85 -41.51
N GLU A 39 -6.00 -24.95 -42.05
CA GLU A 39 -7.34 -24.98 -42.66
C GLU A 39 -8.43 -25.06 -41.57
N TRP A 40 -8.77 -23.92 -40.98
CA TRP A 40 -9.90 -23.74 -40.05
C TRP A 40 -10.51 -22.33 -40.21
N GLU A 41 -11.75 -22.12 -39.74
CA GLU A 41 -12.55 -20.89 -39.97
C GLU A 41 -13.34 -20.48 -38.72
N GLY A 42 -13.72 -19.19 -38.65
CA GLY A 42 -14.54 -18.60 -37.58
C GLY A 42 -13.75 -17.68 -36.64
N GLU A 43 -14.44 -17.08 -35.66
CA GLU A 43 -13.87 -16.08 -34.74
C GLU A 43 -12.62 -16.58 -33.99
N GLY A 44 -12.55 -17.88 -33.68
CA GLY A 44 -11.37 -18.49 -33.07
C GLY A 44 -10.13 -18.47 -33.97
N LYS A 45 -10.30 -18.61 -35.29
CA LYS A 45 -9.22 -18.45 -36.27
C LYS A 45 -8.75 -17.01 -36.29
N ASP A 46 -9.66 -16.06 -36.39
CA ASP A 46 -9.34 -14.63 -36.49
C ASP A 46 -8.59 -14.15 -35.23
N ALA A 47 -9.00 -14.63 -34.04
CA ALA A 47 -8.29 -14.37 -32.79
C ALA A 47 -6.87 -14.98 -32.74
N ALA A 48 -6.72 -16.22 -33.21
CA ALA A 48 -5.43 -16.91 -33.24
C ALA A 48 -4.45 -16.28 -34.23
N VAL A 49 -4.92 -15.94 -35.44
CA VAL A 49 -4.13 -15.22 -36.45
C VAL A 49 -3.77 -13.83 -35.94
N GLY A 50 -4.74 -13.10 -35.36
CA GLY A 50 -4.47 -11.79 -34.78
C GLY A 50 -3.45 -11.84 -33.62
N ARG A 51 -3.42 -12.92 -32.82
CA ARG A 51 -2.36 -13.14 -31.83
C ARG A 51 -1.01 -13.40 -32.50
N ALA A 52 -0.96 -14.31 -33.48
CA ALA A 52 0.26 -14.63 -34.21
C ALA A 52 0.86 -13.38 -34.89
N ASP A 53 0.02 -12.50 -35.46
CA ASP A 53 0.44 -11.23 -36.06
C ASP A 53 1.11 -10.30 -35.03
N ARG A 54 0.55 -10.21 -33.82
CA ARG A 54 1.13 -9.40 -32.74
C ARG A 54 2.46 -9.97 -32.25
N GLU A 55 2.56 -11.29 -32.11
CA GLU A 55 3.81 -11.97 -31.73
C GLU A 55 4.90 -11.76 -32.79
N LEU A 56 4.57 -11.95 -34.07
CA LEU A 56 5.51 -11.68 -35.17
C LEU A 56 5.94 -10.21 -35.23
N ALA A 57 5.05 -9.27 -34.90
CA ALA A 57 5.39 -7.85 -34.82
C ALA A 57 6.37 -7.56 -33.67
N GLN A 58 6.18 -8.21 -32.51
CA GLN A 58 7.08 -8.10 -31.36
C GLN A 58 8.45 -8.73 -31.66
N ASP A 59 8.49 -9.91 -32.26
CA ASP A 59 9.75 -10.56 -32.67
C ASP A 59 10.55 -9.69 -33.65
N LYS A 60 9.88 -8.97 -34.56
CA LYS A 60 10.55 -7.98 -35.43
C LYS A 60 11.19 -6.83 -34.66
N GLN A 61 10.61 -6.41 -33.53
CA GLN A 61 11.21 -5.38 -32.67
C GLN A 61 12.46 -5.94 -31.97
N VAL A 62 12.40 -7.17 -31.46
CA VAL A 62 13.56 -7.88 -30.87
C VAL A 62 14.71 -7.95 -31.87
N VAL A 63 14.42 -8.32 -33.13
CA VAL A 63 15.39 -8.37 -34.23
C VAL A 63 15.96 -6.98 -34.54
N GLY A 64 15.13 -5.93 -34.47
CA GLY A 64 15.58 -4.54 -34.54
C GLY A 64 16.64 -4.21 -33.47
N GLY A 65 16.42 -4.65 -32.23
CA GLY A 65 17.38 -4.52 -31.13
C GLY A 65 18.70 -5.28 -31.38
N TYR A 66 18.64 -6.53 -31.86
CA TYR A 66 19.84 -7.28 -32.26
C TYR A 66 20.64 -6.55 -33.35
N ASN A 67 19.97 -5.94 -34.33
CA ASN A 67 20.64 -5.16 -35.36
C ASN A 67 21.27 -3.88 -34.78
N ALA A 68 20.58 -3.16 -33.90
CA ALA A 68 21.13 -1.99 -33.22
C ALA A 68 22.36 -2.33 -32.37
N LEU A 69 22.35 -3.47 -31.69
CA LEU A 69 23.50 -3.96 -30.91
C LEU A 69 24.70 -4.30 -31.83
N ALA A 70 24.44 -4.98 -32.95
CA ALA A 70 25.47 -5.27 -33.94
C ALA A 70 26.06 -3.99 -34.57
N ASP A 71 25.21 -2.99 -34.83
CA ASP A 71 25.65 -1.69 -35.34
C ASP A 71 26.48 -0.94 -34.29
N ALA A 72 26.13 -1.01 -33.00
CA ALA A 72 26.94 -0.42 -31.93
C ALA A 72 28.35 -1.06 -31.86
N TYR A 73 28.45 -2.39 -31.97
CA TYR A 73 29.72 -3.11 -32.04
C TYR A 73 30.55 -2.69 -33.26
N GLN A 74 29.94 -2.68 -34.44
CA GLN A 74 30.63 -2.35 -35.69
C GLN A 74 31.08 -0.89 -35.73
N ASN A 75 30.19 0.04 -35.34
CA ASN A 75 30.48 1.48 -35.35
C ASN A 75 31.54 1.84 -34.31
N GLY A 76 31.44 1.31 -33.09
CA GLY A 76 32.44 1.53 -32.05
C GLY A 76 33.83 1.06 -32.48
N ALA A 77 33.92 -0.13 -33.07
CA ALA A 77 35.18 -0.63 -33.63
C ALA A 77 35.71 0.25 -34.78
N ALA A 78 34.84 0.68 -35.70
CA ALA A 78 35.21 1.52 -36.83
C ALA A 78 35.70 2.92 -36.41
N VAL A 79 35.15 3.49 -35.33
CA VAL A 79 35.55 4.79 -34.78
C VAL A 79 36.85 4.69 -33.98
N MET A 80 36.97 3.70 -33.10
CA MET A 80 38.12 3.59 -32.19
C MET A 80 39.39 3.05 -32.87
N ALA A 81 39.28 2.15 -33.85
CA ALA A 81 40.44 1.57 -34.53
C ALA A 81 41.41 2.62 -35.14
N PRO A 82 40.95 3.63 -35.91
CA PRO A 82 41.85 4.66 -36.42
C PRO A 82 42.42 5.55 -35.31
N MET A 83 41.67 5.82 -34.24
CA MET A 83 42.16 6.62 -33.09
C MET A 83 43.29 5.89 -32.34
N ILE A 84 43.12 4.59 -32.08
CA ILE A 84 44.15 3.73 -31.47
C ILE A 84 45.40 3.69 -32.36
N SER A 85 45.22 3.52 -33.68
CA SER A 85 46.34 3.49 -34.62
C SER A 85 47.10 4.82 -34.65
N ASP A 86 46.39 5.94 -34.58
CA ASP A 86 46.99 7.28 -34.62
C ASP A 86 47.75 7.61 -33.32
N LEU A 87 47.16 7.30 -32.16
CA LEU A 87 47.83 7.39 -30.85
C LEU A 87 49.11 6.56 -30.80
N THR A 88 49.03 5.31 -31.26
CA THR A 88 50.16 4.38 -31.29
C THR A 88 51.27 4.90 -32.20
N LYS A 89 50.92 5.32 -33.42
CA LYS A 89 51.88 5.83 -34.40
C LYS A 89 52.55 7.12 -33.92
N THR A 90 51.79 8.02 -33.29
CA THR A 90 52.33 9.29 -32.79
C THR A 90 53.26 9.06 -31.60
N GLY A 91 52.86 8.21 -30.65
CA GLY A 91 53.71 7.84 -29.51
C GLY A 91 55.02 7.17 -29.95
N GLN A 92 54.95 6.16 -30.81
CA GLN A 92 56.14 5.49 -31.36
C GLN A 92 57.04 6.43 -32.18
N GLY A 93 56.45 7.40 -32.87
CA GLY A 93 57.18 8.44 -33.59
C GLY A 93 58.02 9.32 -32.65
N LEU A 94 57.50 9.65 -31.47
CA LEU A 94 58.22 10.40 -30.45
C LEU A 94 59.31 9.55 -29.78
N GLU A 95 59.03 8.27 -29.50
CA GLU A 95 60.04 7.33 -28.99
C GLU A 95 61.22 7.16 -29.96
N ALA A 96 60.96 7.18 -31.27
CA ALA A 96 61.99 7.15 -32.30
C ALA A 96 62.84 8.44 -32.36
N ASP A 97 62.34 9.58 -31.86
CA ASP A 97 63.04 10.87 -31.77
C ASP A 97 63.63 11.15 -30.38
N THR A 98 64.01 10.11 -29.63
CA THR A 98 64.67 10.25 -28.31
C THR A 98 63.80 10.93 -27.24
N PHE A 99 62.49 10.77 -27.32
CA PHE A 99 61.58 11.03 -26.20
C PHE A 99 61.17 9.70 -25.53
N ALA A 100 60.71 9.75 -24.28
CA ALA A 100 60.02 8.65 -23.61
C ALA A 100 58.55 9.02 -23.43
N VAL A 101 57.64 8.08 -23.69
CA VAL A 101 56.20 8.26 -23.48
C VAL A 101 55.75 7.34 -22.33
N ALA A 102 55.17 7.93 -21.29
CA ALA A 102 54.65 7.20 -20.13
C ALA A 102 53.19 6.71 -20.36
N GLU A 103 52.67 5.88 -19.45
CA GLU A 103 51.30 5.32 -19.54
C GLU A 103 50.20 6.39 -19.41
N ASP A 104 50.48 7.52 -18.77
CA ASP A 104 49.62 8.70 -18.69
C ASP A 104 49.79 9.67 -19.88
N TRP A 105 50.48 9.20 -20.93
CA TRP A 105 50.81 9.95 -22.14
C TRP A 105 51.75 11.15 -21.92
N THR A 106 52.41 11.22 -20.76
CA THR A 106 53.46 12.23 -20.51
C THR A 106 54.68 11.96 -21.38
N VAL A 107 55.14 12.99 -22.11
CA VAL A 107 56.33 12.93 -22.96
C VAL A 107 57.51 13.57 -22.24
N THR A 108 58.60 12.81 -22.09
CA THR A 108 59.84 13.26 -21.45
C THR A 108 60.98 13.24 -22.46
N ASP A 109 61.73 14.34 -22.57
CA ASP A 109 62.91 14.38 -23.41
C ASP A 109 64.06 13.58 -22.79
N MET A 110 64.66 12.69 -23.59
CA MET A 110 65.75 11.81 -23.18
C MET A 110 67.07 12.14 -23.89
N PHE A 111 67.13 13.25 -24.64
CA PHE A 111 68.33 13.63 -25.37
C PHE A 111 69.52 13.94 -24.44
N ASP A 112 70.68 13.33 -24.69
CA ASP A 112 71.89 13.59 -23.90
C ASP A 112 72.59 14.87 -24.38
N TYR A 113 72.21 16.01 -23.79
CA TYR A 113 72.79 17.32 -24.07
C TYR A 113 74.29 17.41 -23.78
N ARG A 114 74.83 16.61 -22.85
CA ARG A 114 76.26 16.59 -22.55
C ARG A 114 77.03 15.92 -23.68
N ALA A 115 76.54 14.78 -24.15
CA ALA A 115 77.08 14.10 -25.32
C ALA A 115 76.96 14.97 -26.59
N GLY A 116 75.81 15.64 -26.78
CA GLY A 116 75.59 16.59 -27.88
C GLY A 116 76.58 17.75 -27.88
N LYS A 117 76.79 18.40 -26.72
CA LYS A 117 77.80 19.46 -26.55
C LYS A 117 79.20 18.94 -26.87
N PHE A 118 79.57 17.77 -26.34
CA PHE A 118 80.87 17.16 -26.58
C PHE A 118 81.12 16.89 -28.07
N ALA A 119 80.12 16.37 -28.77
CA ALA A 119 80.19 16.13 -30.21
C ALA A 119 80.43 17.43 -30.99
N MET A 120 79.68 18.51 -30.70
CA MET A 120 79.88 19.82 -31.37
C MET A 120 81.29 20.37 -31.16
N MET A 121 81.83 20.28 -29.94
CA MET A 121 83.19 20.72 -29.64
C MET A 121 84.25 19.88 -30.37
N ALA A 122 84.03 18.57 -30.50
CA ALA A 122 84.91 17.68 -31.27
C ALA A 122 84.95 18.03 -32.77
N PHE A 123 83.90 18.65 -33.30
CA PHE A 123 83.83 19.17 -34.67
C PHE A 123 84.32 20.63 -34.82
N GLY A 124 84.98 21.18 -33.78
CA GLY A 124 85.61 22.50 -33.84
C GLY A 124 84.69 23.69 -33.54
N VAL A 125 83.47 23.45 -33.02
CA VAL A 125 82.59 24.53 -32.56
C VAL A 125 83.13 25.10 -31.23
N PRO A 126 83.32 26.43 -31.09
CA PRO A 126 83.74 27.04 -29.83
C PRO A 126 82.78 26.71 -28.68
N GLU A 127 83.34 26.43 -27.49
CA GLU A 127 82.55 26.01 -26.33
C GLU A 127 81.36 26.93 -25.97
N PRO A 128 81.47 28.28 -26.01
CA PRO A 128 80.33 29.15 -25.73
C PRO A 128 79.19 28.94 -26.72
N VAL A 129 79.51 28.79 -28.02
CA VAL A 129 78.52 28.59 -29.09
C VAL A 129 77.87 27.21 -28.99
N ALA A 130 78.64 26.17 -28.66
CA ALA A 130 78.09 24.82 -28.42
C ALA A 130 77.18 24.78 -27.18
N THR A 131 77.52 25.54 -26.14
CA THR A 131 76.71 25.66 -24.92
C THR A 131 75.39 26.38 -25.21
N ASP A 132 75.44 27.53 -25.90
CA ASP A 132 74.24 28.29 -26.26
C ASP A 132 73.30 27.48 -27.16
N ARG A 133 73.85 26.75 -28.13
CA ARG A 133 73.03 25.90 -29.02
C ARG A 133 72.37 24.74 -28.28
N MET A 134 73.06 24.09 -27.35
CA MET A 134 72.47 23.00 -26.56
C MET A 134 71.43 23.51 -25.56
N ASN A 135 71.64 24.67 -24.94
CA ASN A 135 70.63 25.32 -24.10
C ASN A 135 69.37 25.68 -24.92
N GLN A 136 69.56 26.19 -26.14
CA GLN A 136 68.46 26.48 -27.05
C GLN A 136 67.70 25.20 -27.45
N LEU A 137 68.43 24.14 -27.86
CA LEU A 137 67.82 22.86 -28.21
C LEU A 137 67.08 22.24 -27.02
N GLN A 138 67.62 22.37 -25.81
CA GLN A 138 66.97 21.90 -24.58
C GLN A 138 65.65 22.63 -24.31
N ALA A 139 65.62 23.95 -24.53
CA ALA A 139 64.38 24.72 -24.43
C ALA A 139 63.37 24.36 -25.54
N GLU A 140 63.83 24.19 -26.77
CA GLU A 140 62.99 23.79 -27.92
C GLU A 140 62.36 22.42 -27.70
N ARG A 141 63.16 21.41 -27.33
CA ARG A 141 62.69 20.05 -27.05
C ARG A 141 61.86 19.97 -25.78
N GLY A 142 62.12 20.83 -24.78
CA GLY A 142 61.26 20.98 -23.61
C GLY A 142 59.85 21.47 -23.96
N ASN A 143 59.75 22.46 -24.85
CA ASN A 143 58.46 22.93 -25.37
C ASN A 143 57.77 21.86 -26.25
N GLU A 144 58.55 21.13 -27.06
CA GLU A 144 58.05 20.02 -27.88
C GLU A 144 57.48 18.90 -27.01
N ALA A 145 58.16 18.50 -25.93
CA ALA A 145 57.67 17.51 -24.98
C ALA A 145 56.35 17.95 -24.33
N GLN A 146 56.23 19.22 -23.92
CA GLN A 146 54.98 19.77 -23.36
C GLN A 146 53.83 19.75 -24.37
N ASN A 147 54.08 20.21 -25.60
CA ASN A 147 53.07 20.24 -26.66
C ASN A 147 52.62 18.83 -27.06
N ASN A 148 53.56 17.88 -27.16
CA ASN A 148 53.25 16.50 -27.49
C ASN A 148 52.53 15.77 -26.34
N THR A 149 52.85 16.09 -25.08
CA THR A 149 52.08 15.62 -23.92
C THR A 149 50.63 16.05 -24.03
N ALA A 150 50.38 17.35 -24.23
CA ALA A 150 49.03 17.88 -24.38
C ALA A 150 48.30 17.24 -25.59
N SER A 151 49.00 17.06 -26.72
CA SER A 151 48.40 16.45 -27.92
C SER A 151 48.04 14.98 -27.72
N LEU A 152 48.91 14.17 -27.11
CA LEU A 152 48.64 12.76 -26.86
C LEU A 152 47.53 12.58 -25.81
N GLN A 153 47.53 13.37 -24.74
CA GLN A 153 46.46 13.37 -23.74
C GLN A 153 45.11 13.72 -24.37
N GLN A 154 45.03 14.76 -25.19
CA GLN A 154 43.79 15.11 -25.89
C GLN A 154 43.28 13.98 -26.80
N ARG A 155 44.19 13.28 -27.50
CA ARG A 155 43.82 12.13 -28.34
C ARG A 155 43.36 10.93 -27.51
N ALA A 156 43.99 10.70 -26.36
CA ALA A 156 43.60 9.66 -25.42
C ALA A 156 42.23 9.94 -24.81
N ASP A 157 41.95 11.19 -24.45
CA ASP A 157 40.64 11.63 -23.96
C ASP A 157 39.55 11.44 -25.03
N ALA A 158 39.86 11.79 -26.29
CA ALA A 158 38.92 11.58 -27.41
C ALA A 158 38.62 10.09 -27.65
N LEU A 159 39.62 9.22 -27.52
CA LEU A 159 39.43 7.77 -27.54
C LEU A 159 38.58 7.30 -26.35
N GLY A 160 38.83 7.82 -25.15
CA GLY A 160 38.04 7.52 -23.96
C GLY A 160 36.57 7.93 -24.09
N GLN A 161 36.28 9.06 -24.73
CA GLN A 161 34.91 9.48 -25.04
C GLN A 161 34.24 8.52 -26.05
N ALA A 162 34.96 8.13 -27.11
CA ALA A 162 34.43 7.19 -28.11
C ALA A 162 34.12 5.80 -27.50
N ASP A 163 34.92 5.35 -26.53
CA ASP A 163 34.66 4.13 -25.77
C ASP A 163 33.39 4.25 -24.91
N GLN A 164 33.22 5.35 -24.17
CA GLN A 164 32.02 5.61 -23.37
C GLN A 164 30.76 5.71 -24.23
N ASP A 165 30.81 6.41 -25.36
CA ASP A 165 29.69 6.53 -26.30
C ASP A 165 29.30 5.15 -26.86
N THR A 166 30.29 4.31 -27.16
CA THR A 166 30.09 2.93 -27.61
C THR A 166 29.46 2.08 -26.51
N ALA A 167 29.94 2.17 -25.28
CA ALA A 167 29.37 1.45 -24.13
C ALA A 167 27.91 1.85 -23.87
N ASN A 168 27.59 3.14 -23.97
CA ASN A 168 26.23 3.65 -23.86
C ASN A 168 25.33 3.10 -24.98
N ALA A 169 25.78 3.12 -26.23
CA ALA A 169 25.03 2.56 -27.36
C ALA A 169 24.74 1.06 -27.19
N ILE A 170 25.72 0.29 -26.70
CA ILE A 170 25.55 -1.13 -26.36
C ILE A 170 24.51 -1.30 -25.25
N SER A 171 24.58 -0.50 -24.19
CA SER A 171 23.64 -0.57 -23.07
C SER A 171 22.21 -0.24 -23.50
N THR A 172 22.02 0.80 -24.33
CA THR A 172 20.72 1.17 -24.89
C THR A 172 20.16 0.05 -25.75
N ALA A 173 20.95 -0.50 -26.68
CA ALA A 173 20.49 -1.58 -27.55
C ALA A 173 20.10 -2.84 -26.75
N LYS A 174 20.82 -3.15 -25.66
CA LYS A 174 20.43 -4.23 -24.73
C LYS A 174 19.10 -3.93 -24.04
N GLY A 175 18.93 -2.70 -23.52
CA GLY A 175 17.67 -2.27 -22.92
C GLY A 175 16.48 -2.36 -23.88
N ASP A 176 16.68 -2.01 -25.15
CA ASP A 176 15.65 -2.13 -26.19
C ASP A 176 15.28 -3.60 -26.48
N ILE A 177 16.27 -4.51 -26.50
CA ILE A 177 16.03 -5.96 -26.63
C ILE A 177 15.22 -6.48 -25.44
N ASP A 178 15.61 -6.12 -24.22
CA ASP A 178 14.95 -6.56 -22.98
C ASP A 178 13.50 -6.05 -22.91
N ALA A 179 13.24 -4.81 -23.36
CA ALA A 179 11.91 -4.24 -23.44
C ALA A 179 11.04 -4.93 -24.51
N ALA A 180 11.63 -5.34 -25.64
CA ALA A 180 10.92 -6.01 -26.72
C ALA A 180 10.61 -7.49 -26.42
N ALA A 181 11.42 -8.17 -25.61
CA ALA A 181 11.21 -9.56 -25.19
C ALA A 181 11.25 -9.70 -23.66
N PRO A 182 10.23 -9.19 -22.94
CA PRO A 182 10.17 -9.39 -21.49
C PRO A 182 10.07 -10.88 -21.18
N LEU A 183 10.69 -11.32 -20.09
CA LEU A 183 10.68 -12.73 -19.66
C LEU A 183 9.25 -13.32 -19.60
N THR A 184 8.26 -12.49 -19.25
CA THR A 184 6.84 -12.87 -19.19
C THR A 184 6.22 -13.27 -20.53
N ALA A 185 6.77 -12.79 -21.66
CA ALA A 185 6.27 -13.11 -23.00
C ALA A 185 6.61 -14.56 -23.43
N GLY A 186 7.68 -15.14 -22.89
CA GLY A 186 8.11 -16.51 -23.19
C GLY A 186 7.56 -17.57 -22.24
N LEU A 187 6.80 -17.18 -21.21
CA LEU A 187 6.36 -18.11 -20.17
C LEU A 187 5.33 -19.12 -20.69
N SER A 188 5.47 -20.36 -20.23
CA SER A 188 4.56 -21.46 -20.54
C SER A 188 4.14 -22.25 -19.28
N GLY A 189 3.04 -22.99 -19.40
CA GLY A 189 2.58 -23.88 -18.33
C GLY A 189 3.55 -25.04 -18.05
N GLU A 190 4.27 -25.53 -19.06
CA GLU A 190 5.27 -26.59 -18.88
C GLU A 190 6.44 -26.12 -18.02
N GLU A 191 6.92 -24.90 -18.26
CA GLU A 191 7.92 -24.25 -17.42
C GLU A 191 7.39 -24.02 -16.01
N GLY A 192 6.16 -23.50 -15.84
CA GLY A 192 5.58 -23.31 -14.51
C GLY A 192 5.52 -24.58 -13.67
N LYS A 193 5.19 -25.72 -14.30
CA LYS A 193 5.18 -27.04 -13.66
C LYS A 193 6.59 -27.50 -13.27
N LYS A 194 7.58 -27.28 -14.14
CA LYS A 194 8.94 -27.78 -13.99
C LYS A 194 9.78 -26.90 -13.05
N ASP A 195 9.77 -25.59 -13.26
CA ASP A 195 10.70 -24.63 -12.67
C ASP A 195 10.59 -24.59 -11.14
N LEU A 196 9.37 -24.67 -10.60
CA LEU A 196 9.16 -24.78 -9.15
C LEU A 196 9.69 -26.13 -8.63
N LEU A 197 9.33 -27.25 -9.28
CA LEU A 197 9.78 -28.59 -8.87
C LEU A 197 11.30 -28.77 -8.97
N ASP A 198 11.94 -28.18 -9.97
CA ASP A 198 13.39 -28.16 -10.10
C ASP A 198 14.03 -27.31 -9.01
N ALA A 199 13.45 -26.15 -8.68
CA ALA A 199 13.91 -25.34 -7.56
C ALA A 199 13.82 -26.10 -6.22
N ILE A 200 12.81 -26.96 -6.06
CA ILE A 200 12.58 -27.79 -4.86
C ILE A 200 13.47 -29.04 -4.83
N ALA A 201 13.57 -29.78 -5.94
CA ALA A 201 14.32 -31.03 -6.02
C ALA A 201 15.81 -30.82 -5.76
N VAL A 202 16.30 -29.65 -6.15
CA VAL A 202 17.68 -29.21 -5.95
C VAL A 202 17.94 -28.82 -4.49
N SER A 203 17.03 -28.10 -3.84
CA SER A 203 17.22 -27.59 -2.47
C SER A 203 17.19 -28.69 -1.40
N LYS A 204 16.35 -29.73 -1.54
CA LYS A 204 16.10 -30.72 -0.47
C LYS A 204 16.96 -31.98 -0.51
N TYR A 205 17.43 -32.41 -1.69
CA TYR A 205 18.02 -33.76 -1.84
C TYR A 205 19.39 -33.83 -2.52
N THR A 206 19.89 -32.74 -3.12
CA THR A 206 21.14 -32.78 -3.90
C THR A 206 22.20 -31.78 -3.45
N GLY A 207 21.84 -30.76 -2.67
CA GLY A 207 22.77 -29.70 -2.26
C GLY A 207 23.32 -28.87 -3.41
N MET A 208 22.70 -28.97 -4.60
CA MET A 208 23.04 -28.15 -5.76
C MET A 208 22.41 -26.75 -5.63
N PRO A 209 22.95 -25.71 -6.29
CA PRO A 209 22.33 -24.40 -6.36
C PRO A 209 21.08 -24.44 -7.24
N VAL A 210 20.01 -23.79 -6.76
CA VAL A 210 18.76 -23.60 -7.52
C VAL A 210 19.06 -22.94 -8.87
N ASP A 211 18.42 -23.41 -9.95
CA ASP A 211 18.61 -22.85 -11.30
C ASP A 211 18.23 -21.35 -11.34
N PRO A 212 19.19 -20.44 -11.56
CA PRO A 212 18.91 -18.99 -11.60
C PRO A 212 17.90 -18.59 -12.69
N ALA A 213 17.83 -19.33 -13.80
CA ALA A 213 16.89 -19.04 -14.87
C ALA A 213 15.44 -19.36 -14.47
N ALA A 214 15.24 -20.49 -13.79
CA ALA A 214 13.93 -20.87 -13.22
C ALA A 214 13.45 -19.86 -12.17
N LEU A 215 14.36 -19.38 -11.32
CA LEU A 215 14.04 -18.34 -10.33
C LEU A 215 13.65 -17.02 -10.99
N ALA A 216 14.40 -16.58 -12.01
CA ALA A 216 14.10 -15.35 -12.74
C ALA A 216 12.72 -15.41 -13.40
N LYS A 217 12.34 -16.55 -13.98
CA LYS A 217 11.00 -16.77 -14.55
C LYS A 217 9.91 -16.75 -13.48
N LEU A 218 10.12 -17.41 -12.34
CA LEU A 218 9.18 -17.37 -11.22
C LEU A 218 8.95 -15.93 -10.74
N VAL A 219 10.02 -15.17 -10.54
CA VAL A 219 9.94 -13.76 -10.13
C VAL A 219 9.22 -12.92 -11.19
N ALA A 220 9.57 -13.07 -12.46
CA ALA A 220 8.91 -12.37 -13.55
C ALA A 220 7.42 -12.72 -13.64
N ALA A 221 7.06 -13.99 -13.48
CA ALA A 221 5.68 -14.45 -13.52
C ALA A 221 4.85 -13.94 -12.34
N GLY A 222 5.45 -13.89 -11.14
CA GLY A 222 4.79 -13.43 -9.91
C GLY A 222 4.66 -11.92 -9.78
N THR A 223 5.25 -11.13 -10.69
CA THR A 223 5.28 -9.67 -10.60
C THR A 223 4.21 -9.01 -11.48
N LEU A 224 3.48 -8.06 -10.90
CA LEU A 224 2.60 -7.11 -11.59
C LEU A 224 3.20 -5.71 -11.59
N SER A 225 2.79 -4.87 -12.54
CA SER A 225 3.18 -3.46 -12.54
C SER A 225 2.50 -2.69 -11.41
N GLN A 226 3.08 -1.57 -10.96
CA GLN A 226 2.44 -0.73 -9.93
C GLN A 226 1.06 -0.23 -10.39
N ALA A 227 0.93 0.15 -11.66
CA ALA A 227 -0.35 0.57 -12.23
C ALA A 227 -1.42 -0.53 -12.17
N ASP A 228 -1.04 -1.79 -12.31
CA ASP A 228 -1.96 -2.92 -12.16
C ASP A 228 -2.31 -3.18 -10.68
N LEU A 229 -1.36 -3.02 -9.76
CA LEU A 229 -1.66 -3.08 -8.32
C LEU A 229 -2.62 -1.97 -7.90
N ASP A 230 -2.45 -0.75 -8.42
CA ASP A 230 -3.35 0.38 -8.16
C ASP A 230 -4.76 0.12 -8.72
N LYS A 231 -4.87 -0.54 -9.89
CA LYS A 231 -6.16 -1.01 -10.43
C LYS A 231 -6.82 -2.03 -9.51
N LEU A 232 -6.07 -3.04 -9.04
CA LEU A 232 -6.59 -4.04 -8.11
C LEU A 232 -7.08 -3.39 -6.81
N ALA A 233 -6.36 -2.40 -6.28
CA ALA A 233 -6.76 -1.64 -5.09
C ALA A 233 -8.08 -0.86 -5.26
N ARG A 234 -8.44 -0.51 -6.50
CA ARG A 234 -9.75 0.08 -6.84
C ARG A 234 -10.81 -0.95 -7.27
N GLY A 235 -10.50 -2.23 -7.17
CA GLY A 235 -11.39 -3.33 -7.57
C GLY A 235 -11.53 -3.51 -9.09
N GLU A 236 -10.66 -2.88 -9.88
CA GLU A 236 -10.67 -2.98 -11.33
C GLU A 236 -10.01 -4.27 -11.84
N LYS A 237 -10.31 -4.63 -13.09
CA LYS A 237 -9.70 -5.79 -13.75
C LYS A 237 -8.27 -5.50 -14.23
N VAL A 238 -7.39 -6.47 -14.08
CA VAL A 238 -6.02 -6.49 -14.61
C VAL A 238 -5.90 -7.61 -15.63
N GLN A 239 -5.31 -7.30 -16.78
CA GLN A 239 -5.06 -8.27 -17.84
C GLN A 239 -3.59 -8.65 -17.88
N ILE A 240 -3.30 -9.95 -17.80
CA ILE A 240 -1.95 -10.51 -17.93
C ILE A 240 -1.82 -11.37 -19.20
N PRO A 241 -0.60 -11.59 -19.71
CA PRO A 241 -0.37 -12.55 -20.79
C PRO A 241 -0.89 -13.95 -20.44
N ALA A 242 -1.45 -14.65 -21.43
CA ALA A 242 -1.94 -16.02 -21.25
C ALA A 242 -0.83 -16.99 -20.81
N GLY A 243 0.41 -16.78 -21.30
CA GLY A 243 1.59 -17.56 -20.89
C GLY A 243 1.95 -17.37 -19.40
N GLN A 244 1.85 -16.13 -18.90
CA GLN A 244 2.04 -15.83 -17.48
C GLN A 244 0.97 -16.53 -16.61
N MET A 245 -0.31 -16.45 -16.99
CA MET A 245 -1.38 -17.16 -16.28
C MET A 245 -1.19 -18.69 -16.33
N ALA A 246 -0.79 -19.24 -17.47
CA ALA A 246 -0.50 -20.66 -17.64
C ALA A 246 0.64 -21.13 -16.73
N TYR A 247 1.73 -20.35 -16.68
CA TYR A 247 2.88 -20.61 -15.83
C TYR A 247 2.47 -20.64 -14.36
N LEU A 248 1.80 -19.58 -13.87
CA LEU A 248 1.39 -19.49 -12.47
C LEU A 248 0.37 -20.56 -12.09
N TYR A 249 -0.58 -20.87 -12.98
CA TYR A 249 -1.56 -21.93 -12.75
C TYR A 249 -0.86 -23.29 -12.62
N GLN A 250 -0.01 -23.67 -13.58
CA GLN A 250 0.66 -24.97 -13.53
C GLN A 250 1.69 -25.07 -12.39
N MET A 251 2.32 -23.94 -12.02
CA MET A 251 3.10 -23.83 -10.79
C MET A 251 2.25 -24.17 -9.57
N SER A 252 1.08 -23.53 -9.42
CA SER A 252 0.13 -23.83 -8.34
C SER A 252 -0.31 -25.30 -8.35
N GLN A 253 -0.64 -25.86 -9.52
CA GLN A 253 -1.06 -27.26 -9.65
C GLN A 253 0.07 -28.26 -9.36
N SER A 254 1.35 -27.87 -9.53
CA SER A 254 2.49 -28.72 -9.20
C SER A 254 2.60 -29.04 -7.70
N LEU A 255 1.97 -28.23 -6.85
CA LEU A 255 1.90 -28.40 -5.39
C LEU A 255 0.76 -29.34 -4.96
N ASN A 256 -0.06 -29.83 -5.89
CA ASN A 256 -1.12 -30.77 -5.58
C ASN A 256 -0.57 -32.04 -4.92
N GLY A 257 -1.21 -32.47 -3.83
CA GLY A 257 -0.77 -33.59 -3.00
C GLY A 257 0.09 -33.19 -1.80
N MET A 258 0.52 -31.93 -1.71
CA MET A 258 1.15 -31.37 -0.51
C MET A 258 0.11 -30.72 0.41
N SER A 259 0.29 -30.85 1.72
CA SER A 259 -0.46 -30.08 2.72
C SER A 259 0.03 -28.63 2.81
N PRO A 260 -0.76 -27.70 3.38
CA PRO A 260 -0.29 -26.34 3.67
C PRO A 260 1.05 -26.32 4.42
N GLU A 261 1.20 -27.11 5.49
CA GLU A 261 2.48 -27.22 6.22
C GLU A 261 3.66 -27.61 5.32
N GLN A 262 3.46 -28.58 4.42
CA GLN A 262 4.50 -29.04 3.50
C GLN A 262 4.86 -27.98 2.46
N ILE A 263 3.89 -27.24 1.95
CA ILE A 263 4.10 -26.13 1.02
C ILE A 263 4.84 -24.98 1.72
N LYS A 264 4.47 -24.67 2.97
CA LYS A 264 5.18 -23.69 3.80
C LYS A 264 6.64 -24.06 3.98
N GLU A 265 6.91 -25.29 4.40
CA GLU A 265 8.29 -25.75 4.61
C GLU A 265 9.11 -25.73 3.31
N LEU A 266 8.47 -26.08 2.20
CA LEU A 266 9.06 -25.99 0.87
C LEU A 266 9.41 -24.54 0.50
N GLN A 267 8.49 -23.60 0.67
CA GLN A 267 8.72 -22.18 0.37
C GLN A 267 9.92 -21.65 1.17
N ARG A 268 10.08 -22.04 2.45
CA ARG A 268 11.21 -21.63 3.28
C ARG A 268 12.58 -22.04 2.72
N THR A 269 12.64 -23.04 1.83
CA THR A 269 13.89 -23.44 1.16
C THR A 269 14.30 -22.54 0.00
N LEU A 270 13.40 -21.67 -0.48
CA LEU A 270 13.64 -20.77 -1.60
C LEU A 270 14.34 -19.47 -1.13
N PRO A 271 15.08 -18.77 -2.01
CA PRO A 271 15.53 -17.39 -1.77
C PRO A 271 14.36 -16.42 -1.54
N ALA A 272 14.58 -15.32 -0.83
CA ALA A 272 13.52 -14.38 -0.42
C ALA A 272 12.64 -13.89 -1.59
N ASP A 273 13.25 -13.49 -2.71
CA ASP A 273 12.51 -13.00 -3.89
C ASP A 273 11.60 -14.09 -4.49
N ALA A 274 12.04 -15.35 -4.43
CA ALA A 274 11.27 -16.49 -4.92
C ALA A 274 10.15 -16.89 -3.94
N GLN A 275 10.35 -16.70 -2.64
CA GLN A 275 9.27 -16.84 -1.65
C GLN A 275 8.17 -15.82 -1.91
N ALA A 276 8.55 -14.55 -2.13
CA ALA A 276 7.65 -13.47 -2.49
C ALA A 276 6.91 -13.77 -3.80
N ALA A 277 7.64 -14.18 -4.85
CA ALA A 277 7.06 -14.49 -6.15
C ALA A 277 6.08 -15.68 -6.11
N LEU A 278 6.36 -16.72 -5.30
CA LEU A 278 5.42 -17.82 -5.08
C LEU A 278 4.13 -17.32 -4.39
N ALA A 279 4.26 -16.54 -3.32
CA ALA A 279 3.13 -15.99 -2.58
C ALA A 279 2.27 -15.06 -3.46
N GLN A 280 2.91 -14.16 -4.20
CA GLN A 280 2.27 -13.27 -5.17
C GLN A 280 1.59 -14.06 -6.29
N GLY A 281 2.28 -15.06 -6.85
CA GLY A 281 1.72 -15.96 -7.86
C GLY A 281 0.45 -16.66 -7.39
N LEU A 282 0.41 -17.17 -6.15
CA LEU A 282 -0.78 -17.78 -5.56
C LEU A 282 -1.92 -16.77 -5.39
N LYS A 283 -1.62 -15.54 -4.96
CA LYS A 283 -2.62 -14.46 -4.88
C LYS A 283 -3.18 -14.13 -6.28
N ILE A 284 -2.31 -13.96 -7.28
CA ILE A 284 -2.68 -13.67 -8.68
C ILE A 284 -3.60 -14.75 -9.25
N VAL A 285 -3.23 -16.04 -9.17
CA VAL A 285 -4.04 -17.13 -9.76
C VAL A 285 -5.37 -17.32 -9.04
N SER A 286 -5.48 -16.83 -7.80
CA SER A 286 -6.71 -16.88 -7.02
C SER A 286 -7.56 -15.61 -7.12
N ASN A 287 -7.12 -14.61 -7.87
CA ASN A 287 -7.77 -13.30 -7.95
C ASN A 287 -8.71 -13.21 -9.16
N PRO A 288 -10.05 -13.18 -8.98
CA PRO A 288 -11.01 -13.02 -10.06
C PRO A 288 -10.92 -11.68 -10.80
N ASN A 289 -10.19 -10.70 -10.27
CA ASN A 289 -9.89 -9.46 -10.97
C ASN A 289 -8.66 -9.56 -11.89
N VAL A 290 -7.90 -10.65 -11.82
CA VAL A 290 -6.84 -10.93 -12.79
C VAL A 290 -7.36 -11.89 -13.86
N GLU A 291 -7.23 -11.49 -15.12
CA GLU A 291 -7.66 -12.28 -16.27
C GLU A 291 -6.62 -12.27 -17.39
N VAL A 292 -6.72 -13.20 -18.33
CA VAL A 292 -5.86 -13.20 -19.51
C VAL A 292 -6.26 -12.08 -20.46
N ALA A 293 -5.31 -11.50 -21.18
CA ALA A 293 -5.61 -10.51 -22.21
C ALA A 293 -6.64 -11.05 -23.23
N GLY A 294 -7.71 -10.27 -23.47
CA GLY A 294 -8.82 -10.69 -24.34
C GLY A 294 -9.82 -11.66 -23.69
N ALA A 295 -9.81 -11.79 -22.35
CA ALA A 295 -10.66 -12.72 -21.61
C ALA A 295 -12.15 -12.66 -22.00
N ASP A 296 -12.73 -11.48 -22.22
CA ASP A 296 -14.15 -11.34 -22.58
C ASP A 296 -14.54 -12.06 -23.88
N GLN A 297 -13.59 -12.22 -24.82
CA GLN A 297 -13.81 -12.97 -26.05
C GLN A 297 -13.67 -14.48 -25.85
N ILE A 298 -12.94 -14.91 -24.82
CA ILE A 298 -12.58 -16.32 -24.57
C ILE A 298 -13.52 -16.96 -23.55
N LYS A 299 -14.02 -16.20 -22.56
CA LYS A 299 -14.92 -16.67 -21.48
C LYS A 299 -16.09 -17.53 -21.98
N PRO A 300 -16.81 -17.18 -23.08
CA PRO A 300 -17.91 -18.01 -23.59
C PRO A 300 -17.49 -19.42 -24.03
N TYR A 301 -16.22 -19.59 -24.39
CA TYR A 301 -15.64 -20.83 -24.92
C TYR A 301 -14.76 -21.55 -23.88
N ALA A 302 -14.55 -20.95 -22.71
CA ALA A 302 -13.73 -21.51 -21.65
C ALA A 302 -14.45 -22.69 -21.00
N GLN A 303 -14.08 -23.91 -21.39
CA GLN A 303 -14.47 -25.12 -20.68
C GLN A 303 -13.49 -25.34 -19.54
N GLY A 304 -13.99 -25.56 -18.31
CA GLY A 304 -13.15 -25.84 -17.15
C GLY A 304 -12.22 -27.05 -17.36
N ALA A 305 -11.18 -27.17 -16.54
CA ALA A 305 -10.22 -28.26 -16.65
C ALA A 305 -10.89 -29.63 -16.45
N THR A 306 -10.74 -30.53 -17.42
CA THR A 306 -11.06 -31.95 -17.28
C THR A 306 -9.80 -32.73 -16.91
N ASP A 307 -9.92 -33.98 -16.46
CA ASP A 307 -8.74 -34.83 -16.23
C ASP A 307 -7.86 -34.97 -17.49
N ALA A 308 -8.46 -34.93 -18.68
CA ALA A 308 -7.75 -35.02 -19.95
C ALA A 308 -7.07 -33.70 -20.36
N THR A 309 -7.60 -32.54 -19.96
CA THR A 309 -7.10 -31.21 -20.37
C THR A 309 -6.29 -30.50 -19.29
N ARG A 310 -6.24 -31.03 -18.05
CA ARG A 310 -5.58 -30.39 -16.90
C ARG A 310 -4.12 -30.02 -17.14
N GLY A 311 -3.39 -30.82 -17.93
CA GLY A 311 -1.96 -30.58 -18.21
C GLY A 311 -1.66 -29.42 -19.16
N THR A 312 -2.64 -28.97 -19.95
CA THR A 312 -2.50 -27.89 -20.94
C THR A 312 -3.53 -26.78 -20.72
N PHE A 313 -4.31 -26.86 -19.64
CA PHE A 313 -5.34 -25.90 -19.31
C PHE A 313 -4.73 -24.59 -18.81
N VAL A 314 -5.28 -23.48 -19.29
CA VAL A 314 -4.98 -22.13 -18.83
C VAL A 314 -6.30 -21.51 -18.37
N PRO A 315 -6.44 -21.14 -17.09
CA PRO A 315 -7.63 -20.45 -16.64
C PRO A 315 -7.70 -19.07 -17.29
N VAL A 316 -8.89 -18.67 -17.74
CA VAL A 316 -9.11 -17.34 -18.33
C VAL A 316 -9.11 -16.25 -17.25
N THR A 317 -9.48 -16.60 -16.02
CA THR A 317 -9.58 -15.70 -14.87
C THR A 317 -9.07 -16.41 -13.63
N GLY A 318 -8.48 -15.66 -12.71
CA GLY A 318 -8.12 -16.19 -11.40
C GLY A 318 -9.33 -16.67 -10.60
N SER A 319 -9.11 -17.61 -9.69
CA SER A 319 -10.11 -18.15 -8.78
C SER A 319 -9.43 -19.00 -7.72
N LYS A 320 -9.99 -19.09 -6.52
CA LYS A 320 -9.60 -20.03 -5.48
C LYS A 320 -9.48 -21.47 -5.98
N ALA A 321 -10.25 -21.86 -6.99
CA ALA A 321 -10.15 -23.18 -7.62
C ALA A 321 -8.81 -23.43 -8.34
N ASN A 322 -8.06 -22.37 -8.65
CA ASN A 322 -6.74 -22.45 -9.28
C ASN A 322 -5.60 -22.65 -8.28
N LEU A 323 -5.87 -22.55 -6.97
CA LEU A 323 -4.90 -22.83 -5.90
C LEU A 323 -4.56 -24.33 -5.82
N PRO A 324 -3.51 -24.71 -5.08
CA PRO A 324 -3.26 -26.11 -4.77
C PRO A 324 -4.47 -26.72 -4.06
N ALA A 325 -4.83 -27.96 -4.41
CA ALA A 325 -6.09 -28.58 -4.01
C ALA A 325 -6.33 -28.59 -2.49
N GLN A 326 -5.28 -28.80 -1.69
CA GLN A 326 -5.41 -28.75 -0.22
C GLN A 326 -5.63 -27.33 0.31
N ILE A 327 -4.96 -26.31 -0.24
CA ILE A 327 -5.20 -24.91 0.13
C ILE A 327 -6.64 -24.52 -0.25
N ALA A 328 -7.07 -24.83 -1.47
CA ALA A 328 -8.44 -24.55 -1.92
C ALA A 328 -9.49 -25.26 -1.05
N GLY A 329 -9.21 -26.51 -0.64
CA GLY A 329 -10.04 -27.29 0.27
C GLY A 329 -10.16 -26.66 1.65
N GLU A 330 -9.04 -26.28 2.27
CA GLU A 330 -9.02 -25.63 3.59
C GLU A 330 -9.67 -24.25 3.60
N LEU A 331 -9.59 -23.50 2.50
CA LEU A 331 -10.29 -22.22 2.34
C LEU A 331 -11.80 -22.38 2.06
N SER A 332 -12.25 -23.59 1.72
CA SER A 332 -13.66 -23.86 1.35
C SER A 332 -14.36 -24.85 2.27
N ARG A 333 -13.70 -25.27 3.36
CA ARG A 333 -14.27 -26.21 4.32
C ARG A 333 -15.51 -25.62 4.99
N THR A 334 -16.51 -26.46 5.18
CA THR A 334 -17.80 -26.11 5.82
C THR A 334 -17.93 -26.68 7.22
N ASP A 335 -16.97 -27.48 7.66
CA ASP A 335 -16.95 -28.13 8.99
C ASP A 335 -15.97 -27.46 9.96
N ARG A 336 -15.69 -26.16 9.77
CA ARG A 336 -14.75 -25.37 10.60
C ARG A 336 -15.03 -25.47 12.08
N VAL A 337 -16.32 -25.44 12.43
CA VAL A 337 -16.80 -25.48 13.81
C VAL A 337 -17.72 -26.68 13.93
N THR A 338 -17.39 -27.60 14.84
CA THR A 338 -18.24 -28.76 15.13
C THR A 338 -18.48 -28.88 16.62
N THR A 339 -19.72 -29.21 17.01
CA THR A 339 -20.10 -29.40 18.41
C THR A 339 -20.49 -30.85 18.63
N THR A 340 -19.86 -31.51 19.59
CA THR A 340 -20.24 -32.83 20.07
C THR A 340 -20.97 -32.67 21.40
N GLU A 341 -22.22 -33.15 21.47
CA GLU A 341 -23.00 -33.07 22.69
C GLU A 341 -22.42 -33.97 23.80
N GLY A 342 -22.32 -33.41 25.00
CA GLY A 342 -21.99 -34.12 26.21
C GLY A 342 -23.07 -35.12 26.62
N HIS A 343 -22.65 -36.22 27.21
CA HIS A 343 -23.53 -37.26 27.74
C HIS A 343 -24.37 -36.71 28.91
N LYS A 344 -25.70 -36.87 28.81
CA LYS A 344 -26.64 -36.58 29.91
C LYS A 344 -26.83 -37.82 30.77
N PHE A 345 -26.51 -37.70 32.05
CA PHE A 345 -26.77 -38.72 33.06
C PHE A 345 -28.24 -38.70 33.51
N SER A 346 -28.71 -39.81 34.07
CA SER A 346 -30.09 -39.99 34.52
C SER A 346 -30.50 -39.08 35.69
N ASP A 347 -29.53 -38.54 36.42
CA ASP A 347 -29.71 -37.58 37.52
C ASP A 347 -29.75 -36.11 37.05
N GLY A 348 -29.64 -35.87 35.74
CA GLY A 348 -29.68 -34.53 35.14
C GLY A 348 -28.31 -33.89 34.95
N LEU A 349 -27.22 -34.47 35.47
CA LEU A 349 -25.86 -33.99 35.20
C LEU A 349 -25.50 -34.20 33.72
N LYS A 350 -24.74 -33.28 33.12
CA LYS A 350 -24.27 -33.37 31.74
C LYS A 350 -22.74 -33.25 31.71
N THR A 351 -22.05 -34.10 30.95
CA THR A 351 -20.64 -33.86 30.64
C THR A 351 -20.51 -32.60 29.76
N PRO A 352 -19.33 -31.95 29.69
CA PRO A 352 -19.16 -30.82 28.80
C PRO A 352 -19.50 -31.18 27.35
N ASP A 353 -20.13 -30.26 26.63
CA ASP A 353 -20.10 -30.30 25.18
C ASP A 353 -18.64 -30.10 24.72
N THR A 354 -18.27 -30.61 23.55
CA THR A 354 -16.95 -30.34 22.95
C THR A 354 -17.14 -29.54 21.69
N VAL A 355 -16.58 -28.32 21.65
CA VAL A 355 -16.48 -27.51 20.45
C VAL A 355 -15.10 -27.74 19.85
N THR A 356 -15.04 -28.15 18.59
CA THR A 356 -13.80 -28.36 17.85
C THR A 356 -13.73 -27.38 16.70
N LEU A 357 -12.71 -26.51 16.76
CA LEU A 357 -12.29 -25.65 15.65
C LEU A 357 -11.27 -26.44 14.82
N LYS A 358 -11.58 -26.68 13.55
CA LYS A 358 -10.75 -27.52 12.69
C LYS A 358 -10.11 -26.69 11.58
N GLY A 359 -8.83 -26.90 11.32
CA GLY A 359 -8.09 -26.22 10.26
C GLY A 359 -7.59 -24.83 10.63
N VAL A 360 -7.47 -24.53 11.93
CA VAL A 360 -6.81 -23.31 12.41
C VAL A 360 -5.31 -23.41 12.11
N GLY A 361 -4.67 -24.55 12.41
CA GLY A 361 -3.26 -24.78 12.08
C GLY A 361 -2.97 -24.69 10.58
N ALA A 362 -3.81 -25.33 9.75
CA ALA A 362 -3.71 -25.23 8.30
C ALA A 362 -3.90 -23.80 7.79
N MET A 363 -4.77 -23.00 8.43
CA MET A 363 -4.95 -21.59 8.07
C MET A 363 -3.74 -20.73 8.45
N GLN A 364 -3.08 -21.01 9.58
CA GLN A 364 -1.81 -20.37 9.94
C GLN A 364 -0.73 -20.70 8.90
N ASP A 365 -0.68 -21.94 8.41
CA ASP A 365 0.24 -22.32 7.35
C ASP A 365 -0.04 -21.58 6.03
N ILE A 366 -1.31 -21.45 5.65
CA ILE A 366 -1.72 -20.68 4.47
C ILE A 366 -1.34 -19.20 4.65
N ALA A 367 -1.55 -18.63 5.84
CA ALA A 367 -1.11 -17.28 6.15
C ALA A 367 0.40 -17.13 5.99
N ASP A 368 1.19 -18.07 6.52
CA ASP A 368 2.63 -18.09 6.36
C ASP A 368 3.05 -18.18 4.88
N ILE A 369 2.35 -18.98 4.06
CA ILE A 369 2.62 -19.12 2.62
C ILE A 369 2.35 -17.80 1.87
N LEU A 370 1.29 -17.09 2.23
CA LEU A 370 0.85 -15.88 1.53
C LEU A 370 1.43 -14.59 2.11
N ARG A 371 2.13 -14.65 3.24
CA ARG A 371 2.76 -13.49 3.89
C ARG A 371 3.85 -12.83 3.03
N PRO A 372 4.76 -13.56 2.36
CA PRO A 372 5.83 -12.94 1.57
C PRO A 372 5.30 -12.07 0.42
N GLY A 373 6.05 -11.04 0.06
CA GLY A 373 5.74 -10.12 -1.04
C GLY A 373 4.90 -8.92 -0.62
N ALA A 374 4.56 -8.07 -1.60
CA ALA A 374 3.81 -6.84 -1.34
C ALA A 374 2.33 -7.10 -1.05
N GLU A 375 1.75 -6.31 -0.16
CA GLU A 375 0.36 -6.46 0.29
C GLU A 375 -0.66 -6.21 -0.82
N GLY A 376 -0.39 -5.30 -1.77
CA GLY A 376 -1.30 -4.93 -2.85
C GLY A 376 -1.72 -6.08 -3.78
N TYR A 377 -0.99 -7.19 -3.82
CA TYR A 377 -1.37 -8.41 -4.56
C TYR A 377 -2.59 -9.11 -3.93
N SER A 378 -2.88 -8.82 -2.67
CA SER A 378 -3.98 -9.42 -1.92
C SER A 378 -5.33 -8.82 -2.34
N ASN A 379 -5.37 -7.59 -2.85
CA ASN A 379 -6.61 -6.92 -3.24
C ASN A 379 -7.41 -7.71 -4.28
N GLY A 380 -8.54 -8.27 -3.84
CA GLY A 380 -9.47 -9.04 -4.65
C GLY A 380 -9.16 -10.55 -4.68
N SER A 381 -8.10 -11.02 -4.05
CA SER A 381 -7.71 -12.43 -4.02
C SER A 381 -8.71 -13.28 -3.21
N GLU A 382 -9.27 -14.31 -3.83
CA GLU A 382 -10.18 -15.22 -3.11
C GLU A 382 -9.46 -16.02 -2.02
N ALA A 383 -8.13 -16.13 -2.07
CA ALA A 383 -7.35 -16.78 -1.03
C ALA A 383 -7.41 -15.99 0.29
N THR A 384 -7.08 -14.70 0.25
CA THR A 384 -7.06 -13.81 1.42
C THR A 384 -8.45 -13.52 1.94
N ARG A 385 -9.42 -13.29 1.04
CA ARG A 385 -10.84 -13.22 1.41
C ARG A 385 -11.33 -14.50 2.09
N GLY A 386 -10.92 -15.67 1.60
CA GLY A 386 -11.25 -16.95 2.22
C GLY A 386 -10.67 -17.10 3.63
N MET A 387 -9.47 -16.57 3.87
CA MET A 387 -8.86 -16.51 5.20
C MET A 387 -9.67 -15.62 6.15
N LEU A 388 -10.05 -14.41 5.71
CA LEU A 388 -10.86 -13.47 6.50
C LEU A 388 -12.23 -14.07 6.87
N ALA A 389 -12.90 -14.70 5.89
CA ALA A 389 -14.16 -15.41 6.13
C ALA A 389 -14.00 -16.55 7.15
N ALA A 390 -12.92 -17.34 7.03
CA ALA A 390 -12.64 -18.42 7.97
C ALA A 390 -12.40 -17.92 9.40
N VAL A 391 -11.63 -16.83 9.57
CA VAL A 391 -11.42 -16.23 10.90
C VAL A 391 -12.73 -15.75 11.49
N SER A 392 -13.60 -15.11 10.69
CA SER A 392 -14.92 -14.71 11.17
C SER A 392 -15.74 -15.90 11.66
N GLU A 393 -15.74 -17.04 10.97
CA GLU A 393 -16.44 -18.25 11.44
C GLU A 393 -15.91 -18.75 12.79
N TYR A 394 -14.58 -18.80 12.96
CA TYR A 394 -13.98 -19.23 14.24
C TYR A 394 -14.28 -18.24 15.37
N ALA A 395 -14.16 -16.93 15.13
CA ALA A 395 -14.47 -15.89 16.12
C ALA A 395 -15.94 -15.92 16.53
N ASN A 396 -16.87 -16.06 15.59
CA ASN A 396 -18.29 -16.18 15.90
C ASN A 396 -18.62 -17.41 16.77
N ALA A 397 -17.87 -18.51 16.62
CA ALA A 397 -18.02 -19.67 17.49
C ALA A 397 -17.59 -19.37 18.94
N ASP A 398 -16.47 -18.68 19.11
CA ASP A 398 -16.00 -18.27 20.43
C ASP A 398 -16.94 -17.25 21.09
N ILE A 399 -17.36 -16.22 20.35
CA ILE A 399 -18.38 -15.24 20.80
C ILE A 399 -19.64 -15.95 21.28
N THR A 400 -20.16 -16.90 20.49
CA THR A 400 -21.37 -17.66 20.83
C THR A 400 -21.20 -18.46 22.12
N GLN A 401 -20.03 -19.08 22.29
CA GLN A 401 -19.72 -19.82 23.51
C GLN A 401 -19.64 -18.90 24.73
N ARG A 402 -18.87 -17.81 24.64
CA ARG A 402 -18.76 -16.81 25.71
C ARG A 402 -20.12 -16.23 26.10
N ALA A 403 -20.99 -15.96 25.13
CA ALA A 403 -22.36 -15.51 25.38
C ALA A 403 -23.19 -16.56 26.13
N ALA A 404 -23.10 -17.84 25.73
CA ALA A 404 -23.84 -18.93 26.36
C ALA A 404 -23.35 -19.22 27.79
N GLU A 405 -22.06 -19.06 28.05
CA GLU A 405 -21.45 -19.14 29.39
C GLU A 405 -21.95 -18.00 30.29
N ALA A 406 -21.98 -16.77 29.77
CA ALA A 406 -22.44 -15.60 30.53
C ALA A 406 -23.95 -15.63 30.84
N ALA A 407 -24.77 -16.21 29.96
CA ALA A 407 -26.23 -16.26 30.10
C ALA A 407 -26.74 -17.28 31.13
N GLN A 408 -25.83 -17.97 31.85
CA GLN A 408 -26.16 -19.17 32.56
C GLN A 408 -26.74 -18.94 33.96
N THR A 409 -27.87 -19.60 34.24
CA THR A 409 -28.67 -19.36 35.46
C THR A 409 -28.59 -20.49 36.49
N ASP A 410 -28.02 -21.65 36.13
CA ASP A 410 -27.82 -22.80 37.01
C ASP A 410 -26.35 -23.25 37.01
N PRO A 411 -25.49 -22.59 37.82
CA PRO A 411 -24.06 -22.88 37.87
C PRO A 411 -23.72 -24.26 38.45
N LEU A 412 -24.68 -24.96 39.09
CA LEU A 412 -24.44 -26.30 39.65
C LEU A 412 -24.53 -27.41 38.60
N HIS A 413 -25.35 -27.22 37.57
CA HIS A 413 -25.52 -28.19 36.48
C HIS A 413 -24.94 -27.72 35.16
N TYR A 414 -24.47 -26.47 35.09
CA TYR A 414 -23.76 -25.99 33.93
C TYR A 414 -22.33 -26.50 33.87
N ASN A 415 -21.96 -27.03 32.72
CA ASN A 415 -20.61 -27.46 32.43
C ASN A 415 -20.18 -26.74 31.14
N PRO A 416 -19.24 -25.78 31.19
CA PRO A 416 -18.85 -25.00 30.02
C PRO A 416 -18.27 -25.94 28.95
N PRO A 417 -18.54 -25.68 27.65
CA PRO A 417 -18.00 -26.50 26.59
C PRO A 417 -16.47 -26.53 26.61
N LEU A 418 -15.89 -27.70 26.35
CA LEU A 418 -14.46 -27.83 26.10
C LEU A 418 -14.16 -27.37 24.69
N VAL A 419 -13.35 -26.32 24.55
CA VAL A 419 -12.84 -25.87 23.24
C VAL A 419 -11.56 -26.61 22.91
N SER A 420 -11.52 -27.16 21.70
CA SER A 420 -10.36 -27.81 21.12
C SER A 420 -10.09 -27.24 19.75
N SER A 421 -8.81 -27.11 19.40
CA SER A 421 -8.37 -26.59 18.12
C SER A 421 -7.03 -27.22 17.74
N ASP A 422 -6.68 -27.16 16.45
CA ASP A 422 -5.45 -27.71 15.87
C ASP A 422 -4.36 -26.65 15.61
N GLU A 423 -4.39 -25.54 16.34
CA GLU A 423 -3.47 -24.41 16.16
C GLU A 423 -2.02 -24.73 16.56
N HIS A 424 -1.08 -24.03 15.92
CA HIS A 424 0.34 -24.08 16.20
C HIS A 424 0.78 -22.95 17.15
N GLY A 425 1.86 -23.19 17.93
CA GLY A 425 2.60 -22.12 18.61
C GLY A 425 2.29 -21.88 20.09
N ASN A 426 2.11 -22.93 20.91
CA ASN A 426 1.97 -22.80 22.36
C ASN A 426 3.28 -22.33 23.07
N PRO A 427 3.35 -21.13 23.69
CA PRO A 427 4.48 -20.73 24.51
C PRO A 427 4.29 -21.24 25.95
N GLY A 428 4.46 -22.55 26.17
CA GLY A 428 4.56 -23.10 27.53
C GLY A 428 3.96 -24.48 27.68
N GLY A 429 4.82 -25.49 27.91
CA GLY A 429 4.47 -26.90 28.14
C GLY A 429 3.70 -27.21 29.44
N GLY A 430 2.72 -26.38 29.81
CA GLY A 430 1.68 -26.69 30.79
C GLY A 430 0.32 -26.90 30.11
N THR A 431 -0.68 -27.39 30.84
CA THR A 431 -2.04 -27.73 30.35
C THR A 431 -2.55 -26.78 29.26
N PRO A 432 -3.05 -27.31 28.13
CA PRO A 432 -3.36 -26.54 26.92
C PRO A 432 -4.47 -25.54 27.20
N LYS A 433 -4.14 -24.25 27.26
CA LYS A 433 -5.09 -23.21 26.87
C LYS A 433 -4.72 -22.81 25.45
N PRO A 434 -5.57 -23.12 24.46
CA PRO A 434 -5.40 -22.63 23.10
C PRO A 434 -5.23 -21.09 23.08
N ASN A 435 -4.20 -20.56 22.40
CA ASN A 435 -4.12 -19.12 22.09
C ASN A 435 -4.78 -18.85 20.73
N ILE A 436 -6.06 -19.22 20.62
CA ILE A 436 -6.82 -19.13 19.37
C ILE A 436 -6.89 -17.68 18.90
N ASN A 437 -7.18 -16.73 19.79
CA ASN A 437 -7.29 -15.31 19.46
C ASN A 437 -6.00 -14.76 18.84
N GLY A 438 -4.83 -15.13 19.37
CA GLY A 438 -3.54 -14.76 18.78
C GLY A 438 -3.32 -15.37 17.40
N ALA A 439 -3.62 -16.67 17.22
CA ALA A 439 -3.50 -17.34 15.93
C ALA A 439 -4.43 -16.74 14.87
N LEU A 440 -5.68 -16.46 15.24
CA LEU A 440 -6.67 -15.81 14.37
C LEU A 440 -6.24 -14.39 14.00
N ALA A 441 -5.70 -13.62 14.96
CA ALA A 441 -5.20 -12.27 14.69
C ALA A 441 -3.98 -12.25 13.75
N ASP A 442 -3.09 -13.24 13.83
CA ASP A 442 -1.98 -13.40 12.88
C ASP A 442 -2.47 -13.71 11.46
N ILE A 443 -3.54 -14.50 11.33
CA ILE A 443 -4.17 -14.79 10.04
C ILE A 443 -4.81 -13.52 9.45
N VAL A 444 -5.54 -12.74 10.27
CA VAL A 444 -6.12 -11.46 9.85
C VAL A 444 -5.03 -10.50 9.42
N GLN A 445 -3.94 -10.36 10.18
CA GLN A 445 -2.84 -9.45 9.84
C GLN A 445 -2.24 -9.73 8.46
N VAL A 446 -2.19 -10.99 8.02
CA VAL A 446 -1.71 -11.33 6.68
C VAL A 446 -2.76 -11.05 5.61
N ALA A 447 -4.03 -11.35 5.90
CA ALA A 447 -5.10 -11.22 4.93
C ALA A 447 -5.67 -9.80 4.82
N SER A 448 -5.45 -8.94 5.80
CA SER A 448 -6.05 -7.60 5.90
C SER A 448 -5.61 -6.63 4.82
N GLY A 449 -4.49 -6.88 4.14
CA GLY A 449 -4.07 -6.14 2.95
C GLY A 449 -4.98 -6.38 1.72
N ASP A 450 -5.97 -7.27 1.82
CA ASP A 450 -7.05 -7.43 0.83
C ASP A 450 -8.22 -6.50 1.16
N HIS A 451 -8.08 -5.21 0.80
CA HIS A 451 -9.09 -4.19 1.07
C HIS A 451 -10.39 -4.48 0.31
N ILE A 452 -10.30 -5.06 -0.90
CA ILE A 452 -11.48 -5.51 -1.66
C ILE A 452 -12.18 -6.68 -0.96
N GLY A 453 -11.43 -7.64 -0.44
CA GLY A 453 -11.98 -8.75 0.35
C GLY A 453 -12.62 -8.28 1.65
N MET A 454 -11.98 -7.36 2.37
CA MET A 454 -12.54 -6.69 3.55
C MET A 454 -13.83 -5.96 3.22
N HIS A 455 -13.84 -5.17 2.15
CA HIS A 455 -15.03 -4.48 1.65
C HIS A 455 -16.15 -5.48 1.33
N ASP A 456 -15.90 -6.46 0.46
CA ASP A 456 -16.92 -7.41 -0.01
C ASP A 456 -17.51 -8.25 1.13
N LEU A 457 -16.68 -8.62 2.11
CA LEU A 457 -17.15 -9.33 3.31
C LEU A 457 -17.96 -8.41 4.22
N THR A 458 -17.57 -7.15 4.36
CA THR A 458 -18.23 -6.17 5.23
C THR A 458 -19.59 -5.73 4.67
N THR A 459 -19.65 -5.43 3.38
CA THR A 459 -20.85 -4.89 2.70
C THR A 459 -21.75 -5.97 2.11
N GLY A 460 -21.24 -7.20 2.00
CA GLY A 460 -21.98 -8.35 1.48
C GLY A 460 -23.11 -8.87 2.40
N ALA A 461 -23.82 -9.89 1.92
CA ALA A 461 -24.99 -10.46 2.61
C ALA A 461 -24.69 -11.01 4.02
N GLU A 462 -23.48 -11.50 4.25
CA GLU A 462 -23.02 -12.03 5.55
C GLU A 462 -22.25 -10.97 6.37
N GLY A 463 -22.29 -9.71 5.94
CA GLY A 463 -21.45 -8.65 6.52
C GLY A 463 -21.70 -8.36 7.98
N LYS A 464 -22.92 -8.57 8.47
CA LYS A 464 -23.17 -8.52 9.92
C LYS A 464 -22.37 -9.60 10.66
N LYS A 465 -22.40 -10.86 10.20
CA LYS A 465 -21.65 -11.94 10.86
C LYS A 465 -20.15 -11.72 10.76
N PHE A 466 -19.70 -11.19 9.62
CA PHE A 466 -18.31 -10.80 9.45
C PHE A 466 -17.88 -9.78 10.52
N LEU A 467 -18.64 -8.68 10.65
CA LEU A 467 -18.39 -7.64 11.65
C LEU A 467 -18.61 -8.12 13.09
N ASP A 468 -19.55 -9.04 13.34
CA ASP A 468 -19.71 -9.69 14.65
C ASP A 468 -18.39 -10.37 15.04
N GLY A 469 -17.84 -11.21 14.16
CA GLY A 469 -16.57 -11.90 14.40
C GLY A 469 -15.34 -11.00 14.52
N MET A 470 -15.33 -9.84 13.84
CA MET A 470 -14.19 -8.92 13.90
C MET A 470 -14.28 -7.93 15.07
N LEU A 471 -15.47 -7.42 15.39
CA LEU A 471 -15.65 -6.32 16.34
C LEU A 471 -16.13 -6.80 17.73
N GLN A 472 -16.78 -7.96 17.84
CA GLN A 472 -17.26 -8.51 19.13
C GLN A 472 -16.35 -9.60 19.72
N GLU A 473 -15.34 -10.04 18.98
CA GLU A 473 -14.33 -10.96 19.50
C GLU A 473 -13.46 -10.24 20.55
N ASN A 474 -13.01 -10.98 21.57
CA ASN A 474 -12.11 -10.45 22.58
C ASN A 474 -10.67 -10.61 22.10
N TRP A 475 -10.18 -9.66 21.31
CA TRP A 475 -8.81 -9.69 20.80
C TRP A 475 -7.79 -9.30 21.85
N GLY A 476 -8.18 -8.47 22.83
CA GLY A 476 -7.31 -8.03 23.93
C GLY A 476 -5.99 -7.44 23.41
N ASP A 477 -4.87 -8.01 23.85
CA ASP A 477 -3.51 -7.62 23.47
C ASP A 477 -3.20 -7.82 21.97
N HIS A 478 -4.10 -8.40 21.18
CA HIS A 478 -3.96 -8.59 19.73
C HIS A 478 -4.87 -7.68 18.90
N SER A 479 -5.58 -6.74 19.53
CA SER A 479 -6.50 -5.82 18.85
C SER A 479 -5.81 -4.90 17.84
N ASP A 480 -4.51 -4.64 17.97
CA ASP A 480 -3.71 -3.87 17.01
C ASP A 480 -3.64 -4.53 15.63
N LYS A 481 -3.54 -5.86 15.59
CA LYS A 481 -3.48 -6.65 14.35
C LYS A 481 -4.80 -6.58 13.59
N ILE A 482 -5.91 -6.55 14.32
CA ILE A 482 -7.25 -6.43 13.74
C ILE A 482 -7.52 -4.99 13.32
N GLY A 483 -7.03 -4.01 14.09
CA GLY A 483 -7.15 -2.59 13.76
C GLY A 483 -6.62 -2.28 12.35
N LYS A 484 -5.52 -2.90 11.93
CA LYS A 484 -5.00 -2.78 10.55
C LYS A 484 -6.00 -3.13 9.45
N ALA A 485 -6.96 -4.01 9.73
CA ALA A 485 -8.00 -4.39 8.76
C ALA A 485 -9.07 -3.31 8.56
N PHE A 486 -9.14 -2.31 9.43
CA PHE A 486 -10.11 -1.21 9.36
C PHE A 486 -9.45 0.16 9.19
N GLY A 487 -8.20 0.33 9.64
CA GLY A 487 -7.51 1.62 9.58
C GLY A 487 -7.39 2.19 8.17
N TRP A 488 -7.25 1.36 7.14
CA TRP A 488 -7.11 1.79 5.73
C TRP A 488 -8.34 2.53 5.16
N MET A 489 -9.48 2.52 5.85
CA MET A 489 -10.69 3.18 5.35
C MET A 489 -10.46 4.68 5.09
N ASP A 490 -9.52 5.35 5.77
CA ASP A 490 -9.19 6.76 5.52
C ASP A 490 -8.09 6.99 4.47
N ASP A 491 -7.46 5.93 3.93
CA ASP A 491 -6.33 6.04 2.99
C ASP A 491 -6.70 6.77 1.68
N ASP A 492 -7.90 6.53 1.15
CA ASP A 492 -8.43 7.18 -0.04
C ASP A 492 -9.95 7.43 0.09
N PRO A 493 -10.37 8.54 0.73
CA PRO A 493 -11.78 8.86 0.91
C PRO A 493 -12.53 9.09 -0.40
N GLY A 494 -11.81 9.35 -1.50
CA GLY A 494 -12.35 9.46 -2.85
C GLY A 494 -12.62 8.12 -3.53
N ASN A 495 -12.19 6.99 -2.94
CA ASN A 495 -12.48 5.65 -3.45
C ASN A 495 -13.77 5.10 -2.82
N ARG A 496 -14.66 4.61 -3.68
CA ARG A 496 -15.95 4.02 -3.27
C ARG A 496 -15.78 2.81 -2.33
N ILE A 497 -14.74 2.01 -2.52
CA ILE A 497 -14.46 0.84 -1.68
C ILE A 497 -14.22 1.26 -0.21
N ASN A 498 -13.47 2.34 -0.01
CA ASN A 498 -13.19 2.90 1.31
C ASN A 498 -14.48 3.41 1.97
N SER A 499 -15.23 4.25 1.25
CA SER A 499 -16.44 4.90 1.79
C SER A 499 -17.58 3.92 2.04
N GLU A 500 -17.81 2.93 1.17
CA GLU A 500 -18.83 1.88 1.40
C GLU A 500 -18.48 0.99 2.61
N THR A 501 -17.19 0.69 2.81
CA THR A 501 -16.72 -0.05 3.98
C THR A 501 -16.95 0.75 5.27
N ALA A 502 -16.50 2.01 5.30
CA ALA A 502 -16.66 2.91 6.45
C ALA A 502 -18.12 3.16 6.79
N ASN A 503 -18.96 3.36 5.77
CA ASN A 503 -20.41 3.47 5.91
C ASN A 503 -20.98 2.26 6.64
N ARG A 504 -20.70 1.05 6.15
CA ARG A 504 -21.25 -0.17 6.74
C ARG A 504 -20.74 -0.40 8.17
N VAL A 505 -19.47 -0.09 8.45
CA VAL A 505 -18.91 -0.14 9.81
C VAL A 505 -19.63 0.85 10.73
N GLY A 506 -19.81 2.11 10.31
CA GLY A 506 -20.49 3.12 11.13
C GLY A 506 -21.94 2.76 11.47
N HIS A 507 -22.70 2.29 10.47
CA HIS A 507 -24.06 1.78 10.70
C HIS A 507 -24.04 0.55 11.62
N TYR A 508 -23.08 -0.36 11.46
CA TYR A 508 -22.97 -1.51 12.36
C TYR A 508 -22.70 -1.10 13.82
N LEU A 509 -21.82 -0.12 14.08
CA LEU A 509 -21.57 0.38 15.44
C LEU A 509 -22.85 0.93 16.07
N SER A 510 -23.62 1.69 15.29
CA SER A 510 -24.91 2.24 15.73
C SER A 510 -25.94 1.15 16.04
N GLU A 511 -26.10 0.18 15.12
CA GLU A 511 -27.06 -0.92 15.20
C GLU A 511 -26.76 -1.88 16.36
N ASN A 512 -25.49 -2.08 16.69
CA ASN A 512 -25.03 -3.08 17.67
C ASN A 512 -24.50 -2.45 18.96
N LYS A 513 -24.78 -1.17 19.20
CA LYS A 513 -24.35 -0.41 20.39
C LYS A 513 -24.52 -1.19 21.69
N ASP A 514 -25.70 -1.75 21.94
CA ASP A 514 -26.00 -2.46 23.19
C ASP A 514 -25.07 -3.67 23.40
N THR A 515 -24.72 -4.38 22.32
CA THR A 515 -23.79 -5.52 22.37
C THR A 515 -22.35 -5.04 22.51
N LEU A 516 -21.97 -3.94 21.87
CA LEU A 516 -20.63 -3.37 21.97
C LEU A 516 -20.39 -2.69 23.32
N GLN A 517 -21.44 -2.21 24.00
CA GLN A 517 -21.37 -1.79 25.40
C GLN A 517 -21.26 -2.99 26.35
N HIS A 518 -21.80 -4.15 25.99
CA HIS A 518 -21.80 -5.36 26.80
C HIS A 518 -21.17 -6.53 26.04
N MET A 519 -19.85 -6.46 25.86
CA MET A 519 -19.13 -7.47 25.07
C MET A 519 -19.40 -8.87 25.63
N PRO A 520 -19.74 -9.86 24.78
CA PRO A 520 -20.11 -11.20 25.25
C PRO A 520 -19.03 -11.84 26.14
N GLY A 521 -19.40 -12.32 27.33
CA GLY A 521 -18.48 -13.06 28.22
C GLY A 521 -17.28 -12.27 28.77
N THR A 522 -17.31 -10.94 28.75
CA THR A 522 -16.25 -10.08 29.32
C THR A 522 -16.62 -9.46 30.67
N ASN A 523 -17.63 -10.01 31.37
CA ASN A 523 -18.16 -9.45 32.62
C ASN A 523 -18.61 -7.99 32.52
N GLY A 524 -19.16 -7.61 31.36
CA GLY A 524 -19.72 -6.28 31.11
C GLY A 524 -18.71 -5.26 30.58
N GLN A 525 -17.50 -5.67 30.18
CA GLN A 525 -16.57 -4.78 29.50
C GLN A 525 -17.12 -4.34 28.13
N THR A 526 -16.67 -3.16 27.70
CA THR A 526 -17.05 -2.53 26.44
C THR A 526 -16.12 -2.92 25.29
N PHE A 527 -16.51 -2.63 24.06
CA PHE A 527 -15.66 -2.77 22.87
C PHE A 527 -14.38 -1.95 23.02
N GLY A 528 -14.48 -0.67 23.43
CA GLY A 528 -13.32 0.19 23.61
C GLY A 528 -12.34 -0.29 24.70
N SER A 529 -12.84 -0.88 25.79
CA SER A 529 -11.98 -1.42 26.86
C SER A 529 -11.37 -2.79 26.54
N THR A 530 -12.09 -3.61 25.77
CA THR A 530 -11.64 -4.96 25.38
C THR A 530 -10.69 -4.90 24.18
N ASN A 531 -10.93 -3.99 23.24
CA ASN A 531 -10.27 -3.94 21.93
C ASN A 531 -9.79 -2.50 21.61
N ALA A 532 -9.02 -1.89 22.52
CA ALA A 532 -8.66 -0.47 22.45
C ALA A 532 -8.00 -0.05 21.12
N GLU A 533 -6.99 -0.79 20.65
CA GLU A 533 -6.28 -0.43 19.39
C GLU A 533 -7.17 -0.63 18.15
N LEU A 534 -8.08 -1.59 18.18
CA LEU A 534 -9.08 -1.77 17.12
C LEU A 534 -10.10 -0.63 17.13
N SER A 535 -10.58 -0.20 18.31
CA SER A 535 -11.48 0.95 18.43
C SER A 535 -10.86 2.21 17.85
N ARG A 536 -9.58 2.47 18.13
CA ARG A 536 -8.84 3.61 17.60
C ARG A 536 -8.72 3.54 16.09
N ALA A 537 -8.32 2.39 15.54
CA ALA A 537 -8.21 2.23 14.09
C ALA A 537 -9.56 2.39 13.36
N VAL A 538 -10.67 1.95 13.98
CA VAL A 538 -12.02 2.19 13.45
C VAL A 538 -12.37 3.67 13.49
N ALA A 539 -12.07 4.38 14.58
CA ALA A 539 -12.29 5.83 14.68
C ALA A 539 -11.45 6.62 13.65
N GLU A 540 -10.18 6.25 13.47
CA GLU A 540 -9.29 6.82 12.44
C GLU A 540 -9.87 6.58 11.05
N GLY A 541 -10.13 5.32 10.69
CA GLY A 541 -10.66 4.97 9.37
C GLY A 541 -12.02 5.61 9.04
N MET A 542 -12.84 5.91 10.04
CA MET A 542 -14.13 6.59 9.85
C MET A 542 -14.03 8.11 9.80
N SER A 543 -12.91 8.68 10.24
CA SER A 543 -12.75 10.13 10.42
C SER A 543 -13.14 10.97 9.20
N PRO A 544 -12.87 10.59 7.94
CA PRO A 544 -13.24 11.40 6.78
C PRO A 544 -14.75 11.49 6.48
N TYR A 545 -15.59 10.66 7.11
CA TYR A 545 -16.96 10.40 6.62
C TYR A 545 -18.08 10.93 7.53
N PHE A 546 -17.76 11.53 8.68
CA PHE A 546 -18.79 11.93 9.65
C PHE A 546 -19.80 12.95 9.08
N ALA A 547 -19.37 13.91 8.27
CA ALA A 547 -20.27 14.86 7.61
C ALA A 547 -21.26 14.16 6.66
N GLU A 548 -20.78 13.20 5.87
CA GLU A 548 -21.62 12.39 4.97
C GLU A 548 -22.63 11.55 5.75
N LEU A 549 -22.19 10.95 6.87
CA LEU A 549 -23.06 10.21 7.79
C LEU A 549 -24.13 11.10 8.44
N ALA A 550 -23.88 12.42 8.57
CA ALA A 550 -24.87 13.40 9.00
C ALA A 550 -25.80 13.88 7.86
N GLY A 551 -25.42 13.65 6.60
CA GLY A 551 -26.21 13.99 5.42
C GLY A 551 -25.58 15.01 4.48
N ALA A 552 -24.37 15.50 4.77
CA ALA A 552 -23.67 16.42 3.86
C ALA A 552 -23.24 15.73 2.57
N ASP A 553 -23.13 16.50 1.50
CA ASP A 553 -22.50 16.04 0.27
C ASP A 553 -21.00 15.79 0.53
N GLY A 554 -20.53 14.59 0.18
CA GLY A 554 -19.17 14.18 0.42
C GLY A 554 -18.20 14.38 -0.75
N PRO A 555 -16.88 14.24 -0.50
CA PRO A 555 -15.88 13.99 -1.54
C PRO A 555 -16.15 12.79 -2.43
N ALA A 556 -16.84 11.79 -1.89
CA ALA A 556 -16.84 10.45 -2.43
C ALA A 556 -17.74 10.31 -3.66
N VAL A 557 -17.41 9.32 -4.49
CA VAL A 557 -18.12 8.90 -5.73
C VAL A 557 -19.51 8.28 -5.47
N GLY A 558 -20.17 8.66 -4.37
CA GLY A 558 -21.32 7.99 -3.75
C GLY A 558 -20.91 6.68 -3.07
N GLY A 559 -21.21 6.52 -1.78
CA GLY A 559 -20.87 5.33 -0.99
C GLY A 559 -21.27 5.39 0.48
N VAL A 560 -21.48 6.59 1.03
CA VAL A 560 -21.97 6.79 2.40
C VAL A 560 -23.48 7.07 2.40
N GLU A 561 -24.20 6.38 3.28
CA GLU A 561 -25.62 6.60 3.55
C GLU A 561 -25.75 7.35 4.87
N ALA A 562 -26.44 8.49 4.85
CA ALA A 562 -26.71 9.28 6.05
C ALA A 562 -27.54 8.50 7.07
N PHE A 563 -27.28 8.71 8.35
CA PHE A 563 -28.14 8.21 9.42
C PHE A 563 -29.54 8.82 9.34
N LYS A 564 -30.55 8.05 9.74
CA LYS A 564 -31.95 8.46 9.64
C LYS A 564 -32.36 9.41 10.75
N ASN A 565 -31.80 9.23 11.95
CA ASN A 565 -32.16 10.03 13.13
C ASN A 565 -30.97 10.23 14.09
N GLN A 566 -31.03 11.30 14.89
CA GLN A 566 -29.94 11.72 15.79
C GLN A 566 -29.46 10.57 16.67
N ARG A 567 -30.39 9.72 17.11
CA ARG A 567 -30.10 8.57 17.96
C ARG A 567 -29.18 7.57 17.28
N GLU A 568 -29.37 7.29 16.00
CA GLU A 568 -28.50 6.34 15.28
C GLU A 568 -27.05 6.87 15.23
N MET A 569 -26.84 8.13 14.86
CA MET A 569 -25.48 8.68 14.85
C MET A 569 -24.89 8.83 16.27
N ALA A 570 -25.71 9.19 17.26
CA ALA A 570 -25.28 9.26 18.66
C ALA A 570 -24.87 7.88 19.21
N ASN A 571 -25.57 6.81 18.82
CA ASN A 571 -25.19 5.44 19.19
C ASN A 571 -23.79 5.10 18.67
N MET A 572 -23.46 5.49 17.43
CA MET A 572 -22.12 5.28 16.86
C MET A 572 -21.06 6.03 17.67
N PHE A 573 -21.25 7.32 17.96
CA PHE A 573 -20.31 8.08 18.80
C PHE A 573 -20.18 7.48 20.21
N SER A 574 -21.28 7.04 20.82
CA SER A 574 -21.26 6.36 22.12
C SER A 574 -20.37 5.11 22.13
N VAL A 575 -20.34 4.34 21.02
CA VAL A 575 -19.42 3.19 20.92
C VAL A 575 -17.96 3.65 20.75
N LEU A 576 -17.71 4.63 19.88
CA LEU A 576 -16.36 5.16 19.66
C LEU A 576 -15.77 5.81 20.92
N ASP A 577 -16.61 6.39 21.77
CA ASP A 577 -16.22 7.05 23.01
C ASP A 577 -15.87 6.09 24.16
N GLN A 578 -16.05 4.77 23.97
CA GLN A 578 -15.70 3.76 24.98
C GLN A 578 -14.18 3.59 25.19
N ASP A 579 -13.36 4.00 24.22
CA ASP A 579 -11.90 4.19 24.39
C ASP A 579 -11.60 5.69 24.28
N HIS A 580 -10.78 6.19 25.20
CA HIS A 580 -10.48 7.61 25.30
C HIS A 580 -9.86 8.20 24.02
N VAL A 581 -8.93 7.48 23.40
CA VAL A 581 -8.21 7.94 22.21
C VAL A 581 -9.11 7.87 20.99
N SER A 582 -9.87 6.79 20.86
CA SER A 582 -10.91 6.61 19.85
C SER A 582 -11.93 7.76 19.90
N GLY A 583 -12.46 8.07 21.09
CA GLY A 583 -13.40 9.17 21.27
C GLY A 583 -12.81 10.55 20.95
N ILE A 584 -11.57 10.83 21.37
CA ILE A 584 -10.87 12.06 20.95
C ILE A 584 -10.76 12.15 19.42
N THR A 585 -10.34 11.06 18.78
CA THR A 585 -10.12 11.00 17.34
C THR A 585 -11.42 11.28 16.59
N ALA A 586 -12.48 10.54 16.93
CA ALA A 586 -13.79 10.67 16.29
C ALA A 586 -14.40 12.05 16.49
N ASN A 587 -14.45 12.55 17.73
CA ASN A 587 -15.08 13.84 18.04
C ASN A 587 -14.29 15.02 17.47
N ASN A 588 -12.95 14.96 17.43
CA ASN A 588 -12.15 16.02 16.80
C ASN A 588 -12.34 16.06 15.29
N ALA A 589 -12.36 14.89 14.62
CA ALA A 589 -12.60 14.82 13.19
C ALA A 589 -14.01 15.30 12.81
N ALA A 590 -15.02 14.93 13.61
CA ALA A 590 -16.39 15.40 13.44
C ALA A 590 -16.54 16.91 13.71
N LEU A 591 -15.85 17.45 14.73
CA LEU A 591 -15.80 18.90 15.00
C LEU A 591 -15.14 19.67 13.85
N ALA A 592 -14.04 19.17 13.29
CA ALA A 592 -13.37 19.79 12.15
C ALA A 592 -14.29 19.85 10.92
N GLN A 593 -15.00 18.74 10.63
CA GLN A 593 -15.98 18.69 9.55
C GLN A 593 -17.19 19.59 9.77
N GLN A 594 -17.71 19.64 11.00
CA GLN A 594 -18.75 20.58 11.40
C GLN A 594 -18.33 22.03 11.13
N GLN A 595 -17.11 22.42 11.52
CA GLN A 595 -16.59 23.76 11.27
C GLN A 595 -16.44 24.05 9.77
N GLY A 596 -16.01 23.06 8.98
CA GLY A 596 -15.95 23.17 7.52
C GLY A 596 -17.32 23.45 6.89
N LEU A 597 -18.37 22.76 7.33
CA LEU A 597 -19.74 22.97 6.88
C LEU A 597 -20.26 24.38 7.23
N LEU A 598 -20.01 24.83 8.46
CA LEU A 598 -20.40 26.18 8.91
C LEU A 598 -19.67 27.27 8.12
N PHE A 599 -18.37 27.10 7.88
CA PHE A 599 -17.57 28.01 7.07
C PHE A 599 -18.10 28.08 5.63
N ASP A 600 -18.40 26.94 5.01
CA ASP A 600 -18.91 26.88 3.64
C ASP A 600 -20.30 27.54 3.52
N ALA A 601 -21.21 27.24 4.45
CA ALA A 601 -22.53 27.86 4.53
C ALA A 601 -22.44 29.39 4.68
N ALA A 602 -21.52 29.85 5.54
CA ALA A 602 -21.26 31.26 5.78
C ALA A 602 -20.65 31.96 4.56
N LYS A 603 -19.74 31.29 3.85
CA LYS A 603 -19.03 31.84 2.70
C LYS A 603 -19.89 31.93 1.43
N ASN A 604 -20.68 30.89 1.14
CA ASN A 604 -21.33 30.73 -0.16
C ASN A 604 -22.80 31.18 -0.20
N GLY A 605 -23.47 31.39 0.95
CA GLY A 605 -24.78 32.02 1.00
C GLY A 605 -26.00 31.09 0.81
N GLY A 606 -27.07 31.60 0.20
CA GLY A 606 -28.48 31.22 0.50
C GLY A 606 -29.00 29.90 -0.02
N ASP A 607 -28.16 29.15 -0.74
CA ASP A 607 -28.47 27.81 -1.22
C ASP A 607 -27.77 26.72 -0.38
N HIS A 608 -27.05 27.10 0.70
CA HIS A 608 -26.25 26.20 1.56
C HIS A 608 -26.81 26.03 2.99
N TYR A 609 -28.11 26.25 3.20
CA TYR A 609 -28.74 26.08 4.54
C TYR A 609 -28.62 24.63 5.07
N GLN A 610 -28.55 23.65 4.18
CA GLN A 610 -28.36 22.24 4.54
C GLN A 610 -27.02 22.00 5.27
N ASN A 611 -25.97 22.75 4.94
CA ASN A 611 -24.69 22.65 5.64
C ASN A 611 -24.79 23.13 7.10
N VAL A 612 -25.63 24.12 7.38
CA VAL A 612 -25.95 24.51 8.77
C VAL A 612 -26.68 23.37 9.47
N GLU A 613 -27.70 22.81 8.81
CA GLU A 613 -28.44 21.66 9.34
C GLU A 613 -27.47 20.50 9.69
N TYR A 614 -26.69 20.01 8.73
CA TYR A 614 -25.74 18.89 8.91
C TYR A 614 -24.70 19.17 10.01
N SER A 615 -24.23 20.41 10.14
CA SER A 615 -23.33 20.79 11.22
C SER A 615 -23.98 20.66 12.60
N GLU A 616 -25.26 20.99 12.73
CA GLU A 616 -26.01 20.85 13.98
C GLU A 616 -26.39 19.38 14.23
N ARG A 617 -26.65 18.60 13.17
CA ARG A 617 -26.83 17.14 13.24
C ARG A 617 -25.60 16.48 13.85
N LEU A 618 -24.41 16.79 13.34
CA LEU A 618 -23.12 16.32 13.86
C LEU A 618 -22.94 16.69 15.34
N GLN A 619 -23.14 17.96 15.66
CA GLN A 619 -23.00 18.46 17.03
C GLN A 619 -23.91 17.71 18.01
N ALA A 620 -25.18 17.57 17.64
CA ALA A 620 -26.19 16.96 18.49
C ALA A 620 -25.92 15.47 18.71
N ALA A 621 -25.41 14.78 17.68
CA ALA A 621 -25.00 13.38 17.78
C ALA A 621 -23.75 13.18 18.66
N MET A 622 -22.69 13.99 18.46
CA MET A 622 -21.48 13.97 19.30
C MET A 622 -21.83 14.17 20.78
N ASN A 623 -22.62 15.20 21.09
CA ASN A 623 -23.00 15.52 22.46
C ASN A 623 -23.82 14.39 23.11
N ALA A 624 -24.79 13.82 22.38
CA ALA A 624 -25.63 12.74 22.88
C ALA A 624 -24.83 11.43 23.05
N GLY A 625 -23.92 11.12 22.12
CA GLY A 625 -23.06 9.94 22.19
C GLY A 625 -22.12 9.98 23.39
N ALA A 626 -21.42 11.11 23.57
CA ALA A 626 -20.50 11.30 24.68
C ALA A 626 -21.22 11.30 26.05
N GLN A 627 -22.45 11.82 26.13
CA GLN A 627 -23.27 11.71 27.33
C GLN A 627 -23.66 10.25 27.64
N ASP A 628 -24.07 9.50 26.62
CA ASP A 628 -24.47 8.10 26.78
C ASP A 628 -23.29 7.20 27.19
N ALA A 629 -22.12 7.38 26.58
CA ALA A 629 -20.89 6.68 26.96
C ALA A 629 -20.51 6.97 28.43
N ARG A 630 -20.62 8.25 28.86
CA ARG A 630 -20.38 8.65 30.26
C ARG A 630 -21.36 8.01 31.23
N ASP A 631 -22.65 8.02 30.91
CA ASP A 631 -23.68 7.45 31.77
C ASP A 631 -23.49 5.93 31.90
N TYR A 632 -23.06 5.27 30.82
CA TYR A 632 -22.64 3.88 30.86
C TYR A 632 -21.43 3.67 31.75
N ASP A 633 -20.34 4.42 31.54
CA ASP A 633 -19.11 4.30 32.34
C ASP A 633 -19.35 4.55 33.82
N ARG A 634 -20.22 5.49 34.19
CA ARG A 634 -20.62 5.71 35.59
C ARG A 634 -21.37 4.52 36.18
N ALA A 635 -22.31 3.95 35.43
CA ALA A 635 -23.02 2.75 35.84
C ALA A 635 -22.05 1.55 35.96
N HIS A 636 -21.07 1.45 35.05
CA HIS A 636 -20.06 0.42 35.03
C HIS A 636 -19.00 0.59 36.14
N GLN A 637 -18.56 1.81 36.45
CA GLN A 637 -17.66 2.11 37.58
C GLN A 637 -18.33 1.86 38.93
N GLN A 638 -19.64 2.09 39.06
CA GLN A 638 -20.40 1.67 40.26
C GLN A 638 -20.40 0.13 40.42
N PHE A 639 -20.21 -0.62 39.34
CA PHE A 639 -20.08 -2.08 39.33
C PHE A 639 -18.61 -2.55 39.52
N ASN A 640 -17.64 -1.88 38.88
CA ASN A 640 -16.21 -2.19 38.92
C ASN A 640 -15.47 -1.65 40.15
N ALA A 641 -16.06 -0.73 40.93
CA ALA A 641 -15.57 -0.38 42.26
C ALA A 641 -15.58 -1.57 43.26
N LEU A 642 -15.98 -2.77 42.79
CA LEU A 642 -15.81 -4.06 43.46
C LEU A 642 -14.61 -4.91 42.97
N GLN A 643 -13.86 -4.56 41.91
CA GLN A 643 -12.74 -5.39 41.42
C GLN A 643 -11.70 -4.61 40.54
N ASN A 644 -10.59 -4.23 41.20
CA ASN A 644 -9.33 -3.57 40.78
C ASN A 644 -8.73 -3.67 39.34
N ASP A 645 -8.35 -2.49 38.83
CA ASP A 645 -6.98 -1.92 38.59
C ASP A 645 -6.07 -2.27 37.37
N LEU A 646 -5.96 -1.24 36.50
CA LEU A 646 -4.87 -0.65 35.68
C LEU A 646 -3.50 -1.37 35.48
N THR A 647 -3.04 -1.43 34.22
CA THR A 647 -1.72 -0.91 33.72
C THR A 647 -1.44 -1.35 32.27
N LYS A 648 -1.23 -0.39 31.34
CA LYS A 648 -0.18 -0.34 30.27
C LYS A 648 -0.58 0.60 29.10
N THR A 649 0.37 1.40 28.60
CA THR A 649 0.20 2.37 27.49
C THR A 649 1.44 2.41 26.58
N PRO A 650 1.26 2.72 25.28
CA PRO A 650 2.23 3.46 24.47
C PRO A 650 1.67 4.81 23.96
N GLN A 651 2.58 5.73 23.61
CA GLN A 651 2.31 7.15 23.25
C GLN A 651 1.83 7.33 21.81
N LEU A 652 0.82 8.18 21.61
CA LEU A 652 0.21 8.53 20.31
C LEU A 652 0.61 9.95 19.85
N ASP A 653 0.80 10.15 18.55
CA ASP A 653 1.23 11.42 17.92
C ASP A 653 0.01 12.21 17.38
N LEU A 654 -0.46 13.18 18.17
CA LEU A 654 -1.63 14.03 17.90
C LEU A 654 -1.53 14.88 16.62
N LYS A 655 -0.33 15.06 16.05
CA LYS A 655 -0.13 15.92 14.87
C LYS A 655 -0.64 15.27 13.59
N LYS A 656 -0.57 13.94 13.49
CA LYS A 656 -0.98 13.18 12.30
C LYS A 656 -2.52 13.11 12.14
N ILE A 657 -3.24 13.11 13.27
CA ILE A 657 -4.73 13.09 13.32
C ILE A 657 -5.34 14.40 12.79
N ALA A 658 -4.64 15.53 12.96
CA ALA A 658 -5.07 16.81 12.41
C ALA A 658 -4.84 16.93 10.90
N GLU A 659 -3.91 16.14 10.32
CA GLU A 659 -3.55 16.18 8.90
C GLU A 659 -4.47 15.29 8.02
N THR A 660 -5.03 14.20 8.55
CA THR A 660 -5.93 13.27 7.82
C THR A 660 -7.39 13.74 7.74
N ALA A 661 -7.84 14.62 8.64
CA ALA A 661 -9.23 15.10 8.69
C ALA A 661 -9.59 16.16 7.62
N VAL A 662 -8.66 16.53 6.71
CA VAL A 662 -8.90 17.62 5.73
C VAL A 662 -8.46 17.27 4.29
N PRO A 663 -9.24 16.46 3.54
CA PRO A 663 -9.11 16.42 2.08
C PRO A 663 -9.99 17.46 1.36
N PHE A 664 -11.04 18.00 2.01
CA PHE A 664 -12.09 18.77 1.31
C PHE A 664 -11.91 20.30 1.27
N LEU A 665 -10.80 20.82 1.77
CA LEU A 665 -10.45 22.24 1.68
C LEU A 665 -9.15 22.42 0.89
N LYS A 666 -9.25 22.53 -0.44
CA LYS A 666 -8.26 23.27 -1.24
C LYS A 666 -8.99 24.41 -1.95
N PRO A 667 -8.59 25.66 -1.67
CA PRO A 667 -7.48 26.26 -2.43
C PRO A 667 -6.23 26.47 -1.58
N ALA A 668 -5.08 26.34 -2.25
CA ALA A 668 -3.74 26.44 -1.65
C ALA A 668 -3.50 27.77 -0.92
N GLY A 669 -3.11 27.69 0.36
CA GLY A 669 -2.36 28.76 1.03
C GLY A 669 -2.81 29.16 2.43
N GLU A 670 -4.06 28.92 2.84
CA GLU A 670 -4.62 29.60 4.03
C GLU A 670 -5.18 28.67 5.13
N ALA A 671 -5.26 27.35 4.90
CA ALA A 671 -5.80 26.39 5.87
C ALA A 671 -4.81 25.98 6.98
N ALA A 672 -3.51 26.09 6.74
CA ALA A 672 -2.49 25.74 7.72
C ALA A 672 -2.49 26.71 8.92
N ASP A 673 -2.69 28.01 8.66
CA ASP A 673 -2.66 29.06 9.69
C ASP A 673 -3.87 28.99 10.64
N PHE A 674 -5.04 28.52 10.16
CA PHE A 674 -6.23 28.32 11.00
C PHE A 674 -6.07 27.14 11.96
N LEU A 675 -5.50 26.03 11.48
CA LEU A 675 -5.23 24.83 12.30
C LEU A 675 -4.09 25.08 13.30
N GLU A 676 -3.09 25.90 12.96
CA GLU A 676 -2.02 26.32 13.89
C GLU A 676 -2.55 27.21 15.04
N GLY A 677 -3.65 27.94 14.81
CA GLY A 677 -4.34 28.76 15.80
C GLY A 677 -5.18 27.96 16.80
N LEU A 678 -5.66 26.77 16.44
CA LEU A 678 -6.37 25.85 17.34
C LEU A 678 -5.39 25.11 18.25
N THR A 679 -4.61 25.85 19.03
CA THR A 679 -3.81 25.25 20.10
C THR A 679 -4.73 24.56 21.11
N PRO A 680 -4.50 23.28 21.45
CA PRO A 680 -5.19 22.66 22.58
C PRO A 680 -4.93 23.50 23.82
N SER A 681 -5.99 23.86 24.54
CA SER A 681 -5.90 24.66 25.75
C SER A 681 -4.77 24.15 26.67
N PRO A 682 -3.87 25.02 27.20
CA PRO A 682 -2.76 24.64 28.08
C PRO A 682 -3.15 24.02 29.44
N ALA A 683 -4.42 23.65 29.65
CA ALA A 683 -4.97 23.24 30.93
C ALA A 683 -4.71 21.76 31.31
N LEU A 684 -3.89 21.00 30.57
CA LEU A 684 -3.53 19.63 30.95
C LEU A 684 -2.26 19.61 31.81
N LYS A 685 -2.42 19.83 33.12
CA LYS A 685 -1.38 19.55 34.15
C LYS A 685 -1.33 18.09 34.61
N THR A 686 -2.06 17.20 33.95
CA THR A 686 -2.28 15.81 34.35
C THR A 686 -2.06 14.92 33.15
N ASP A 687 -1.35 13.81 33.34
CA ASP A 687 -1.04 12.82 32.31
C ASP A 687 -2.33 12.20 31.77
N PRO A 688 -2.72 12.49 30.51
CA PRO A 688 -3.99 12.07 29.93
C PRO A 688 -4.08 10.55 29.70
N THR A 689 -2.97 9.81 29.83
CA THR A 689 -2.95 8.35 29.72
C THR A 689 -3.37 7.63 31.02
N THR A 690 -3.55 8.38 32.11
CA THR A 690 -3.94 7.87 33.44
C THR A 690 -5.42 8.07 33.75
N ILE A 691 -6.17 8.65 32.83
CA ILE A 691 -7.57 9.02 32.96
C ILE A 691 -8.38 8.02 32.11
N GLN A 692 -9.19 7.18 32.76
CA GLN A 692 -10.23 6.42 32.04
C GLN A 692 -11.17 7.42 31.33
N GLY A 693 -11.84 7.04 30.25
CA GLY A 693 -12.48 7.94 29.27
C GLY A 693 -13.50 8.97 29.79
N ASP A 694 -13.77 9.03 31.09
CA ASP A 694 -14.80 9.83 31.72
C ASP A 694 -14.39 11.28 32.04
N ASP A 695 -13.15 11.59 32.45
CA ASP A 695 -12.86 12.91 33.04
C ASP A 695 -12.45 13.99 32.01
N TYR A 696 -11.92 13.62 30.84
CA TYR A 696 -11.49 14.58 29.81
C TYR A 696 -12.64 15.04 28.91
N LEU A 697 -13.39 14.11 28.28
CA LEU A 697 -14.51 14.45 27.40
C LEU A 697 -15.62 15.14 28.19
N THR A 698 -15.85 14.72 29.44
CA THR A 698 -16.70 15.44 30.39
C THR A 698 -16.22 16.86 30.61
N ARG A 699 -14.91 17.09 30.87
CA ARG A 699 -14.37 18.45 31.02
C ARG A 699 -14.48 19.26 29.74
N GLN A 700 -14.45 18.65 28.55
CA GLN A 700 -14.70 19.34 27.29
C GLN A 700 -16.18 19.63 27.02
N LEU A 701 -17.09 18.76 27.45
CA LEU A 701 -18.54 19.00 27.40
C LEU A 701 -18.97 20.06 28.43
N GLU A 702 -18.46 19.98 29.66
CA GLU A 702 -18.77 20.89 30.78
C GLU A 702 -18.01 22.23 30.67
N GLY A 703 -16.79 22.20 30.12
CA GLY A 703 -15.99 23.40 29.78
C GLY A 703 -16.44 24.07 28.49
N GLY A 704 -17.38 23.47 27.76
CA GLY A 704 -17.99 24.03 26.56
C GLY A 704 -17.12 23.94 25.31
N THR A 705 -16.07 23.13 25.26
CA THR A 705 -15.15 23.07 24.12
C THR A 705 -15.76 22.40 22.88
N PHE A 706 -16.60 21.37 23.05
CA PHE A 706 -17.42 20.83 21.96
C PHE A 706 -18.65 21.69 21.68
N ASN A 707 -19.03 22.58 22.60
CA ASN A 707 -20.24 23.40 22.53
C ASN A 707 -19.91 24.89 22.61
N ASN A 708 -18.77 25.30 22.02
CA ASN A 708 -18.28 26.65 22.20
C ASN A 708 -18.93 27.55 21.15
N ALA A 709 -20.00 28.23 21.55
CA ALA A 709 -20.65 29.24 20.72
C ALA A 709 -19.61 30.22 20.14
N THR A 710 -18.58 30.58 20.91
CA THR A 710 -17.49 31.45 20.45
C THR A 710 -16.69 30.83 19.30
N THR A 711 -16.37 29.54 19.31
CA THR A 711 -15.65 28.87 18.21
C THR A 711 -16.50 28.74 16.95
N LYS A 712 -17.79 28.44 17.10
CA LYS A 712 -18.75 28.49 15.98
C LYS A 712 -18.83 29.90 15.39
N ASN A 713 -18.95 30.92 16.25
CA ASN A 713 -19.00 32.34 15.86
C ASN A 713 -17.73 32.79 15.12
N ILE A 714 -16.54 32.37 15.57
CA ILE A 714 -15.26 32.62 14.88
C ILE A 714 -15.29 31.99 13.48
N THR A 715 -15.66 30.71 13.38
CA THR A 715 -15.70 29.96 12.11
C THR A 715 -16.65 30.59 11.11
N VAL A 716 -17.86 30.94 11.57
CA VAL A 716 -18.86 31.65 10.79
C VAL A 716 -18.28 32.99 10.33
N LEU A 717 -17.75 33.82 11.22
CA LEU A 717 -17.14 35.11 10.85
C LEU A 717 -16.05 34.97 9.81
N GLN A 718 -15.18 33.95 9.89
CA GLN A 718 -14.16 33.71 8.88
C GLN A 718 -14.76 33.41 7.51
N GLY A 719 -15.82 32.60 7.44
CA GLY A 719 -16.55 32.35 6.18
C GLY A 719 -17.16 33.63 5.63
N LEU A 720 -17.77 34.45 6.49
CA LEU A 720 -18.38 35.73 6.11
C LEU A 720 -17.33 36.76 5.67
N ILE A 721 -16.16 36.80 6.31
CA ILE A 721 -15.01 37.63 5.93
C ILE A 721 -14.46 37.17 4.57
N ALA A 722 -14.38 35.86 4.34
CA ALA A 722 -13.96 35.31 3.04
C ALA A 722 -14.93 35.70 1.92
N ALA A 723 -16.23 35.75 2.19
CA ALA A 723 -17.24 36.23 1.25
C ALA A 723 -17.20 37.76 1.05
N ASN A 724 -16.93 38.51 2.12
CA ASN A 724 -16.83 39.97 2.09
C ASN A 724 -15.66 40.47 2.97
N PRO A 725 -14.46 40.67 2.37
CA PRO A 725 -13.26 41.07 3.12
C PRO A 725 -13.37 42.41 3.86
N ASN A 726 -14.36 43.25 3.53
CA ASN A 726 -14.56 44.52 4.23
C ASN A 726 -15.06 44.34 5.67
N LEU A 727 -15.59 43.16 6.01
CA LEU A 727 -16.15 42.86 7.33
C LEU A 727 -15.10 42.95 8.45
N VAL A 728 -13.83 42.65 8.15
CA VAL A 728 -12.68 42.82 9.07
C VAL A 728 -12.56 44.26 9.59
N ASN A 729 -13.00 45.24 8.82
CA ASN A 729 -12.89 46.65 9.19
C ASN A 729 -14.08 47.14 10.03
N ASP A 730 -15.04 46.28 10.37
CA ASP A 730 -16.17 46.66 11.22
C ASP A 730 -15.67 47.11 12.61
N PRO A 731 -16.06 48.30 13.10
CA PRO A 731 -15.63 48.80 14.41
C PRO A 731 -15.90 47.83 15.57
N ALA A 732 -16.94 47.00 15.48
CA ALA A 732 -17.26 45.98 16.49
C ALA A 732 -16.27 44.80 16.47
N LEU A 733 -15.68 44.47 15.31
CA LEU A 733 -14.75 43.34 15.13
C LEU A 733 -13.28 43.72 15.20
N GLN A 734 -12.93 44.99 14.97
CA GLN A 734 -11.53 45.46 14.90
C GLN A 734 -10.67 45.10 16.13
N GLN A 735 -11.27 45.05 17.32
CA GLN A 735 -10.53 44.69 18.54
C GLN A 735 -10.19 43.19 18.62
N TYR A 736 -10.97 42.33 17.95
CA TYR A 736 -10.83 40.88 17.93
C TYR A 736 -10.15 40.35 16.65
N PHE A 737 -10.08 41.15 15.59
CA PHE A 737 -9.43 40.80 14.31
C PHE A 737 -8.30 41.77 13.91
N PRO A 738 -7.26 41.97 14.74
CA PRO A 738 -6.17 42.87 14.39
C PRO A 738 -5.46 42.40 13.11
N GLY A 739 -5.47 43.24 12.07
CA GLY A 739 -4.86 42.90 10.77
C GLY A 739 -5.63 41.87 9.95
N GLY A 740 -6.89 41.58 10.30
CA GLY A 740 -7.76 40.65 9.57
C GLY A 740 -7.66 39.18 9.98
N GLN A 741 -6.91 38.88 11.04
CA GLN A 741 -6.79 37.55 11.63
C GLN A 741 -7.38 37.54 13.04
N PRO A 742 -8.04 36.44 13.49
CA PRO A 742 -8.61 36.37 14.82
C PRO A 742 -7.52 36.39 15.90
N ASP A 743 -7.67 37.26 16.90
CA ASP A 743 -6.85 37.30 18.11
C ASP A 743 -7.53 36.48 19.21
N LEU A 744 -7.13 35.21 19.29
CA LEU A 744 -7.75 34.22 20.19
C LEU A 744 -7.59 34.58 21.66
N ASP A 745 -6.49 35.24 22.05
CA ASP A 745 -6.26 35.67 23.43
C ASP A 745 -7.24 36.78 23.84
N ARG A 746 -7.52 37.73 22.94
CA ARG A 746 -8.51 38.78 23.19
C ARG A 746 -9.93 38.25 23.20
N ILE A 747 -10.24 37.31 22.30
CA ILE A 747 -11.55 36.68 22.24
C ILE A 747 -11.79 35.85 23.50
N ASP A 748 -10.80 35.07 23.95
CA ASP A 748 -10.91 34.28 25.17
C ASP A 748 -11.05 35.16 26.43
N GLY A 749 -10.34 36.29 26.46
CA GLY A 749 -10.42 37.29 27.53
C GLY A 749 -11.73 38.10 27.58
N ASP A 750 -12.52 38.12 26.49
CA ASP A 750 -13.76 38.89 26.37
C ASP A 750 -14.83 38.18 25.50
N ARG A 751 -15.14 36.93 25.86
CA ARG A 751 -16.11 36.10 25.11
C ARG A 751 -17.49 36.75 24.98
N VAL A 752 -17.98 37.38 26.04
CA VAL A 752 -19.30 38.04 26.05
C VAL A 752 -19.32 39.27 25.13
N GLY A 753 -18.24 40.07 25.13
CA GLY A 753 -18.11 41.21 24.22
C GLY A 753 -17.98 40.75 22.77
N PHE A 754 -17.23 39.67 22.53
CA PHE A 754 -17.09 39.07 21.21
C PHE A 754 -18.43 38.54 20.68
N ASP A 755 -19.19 37.80 21.49
CA ASP A 755 -20.50 37.27 21.07
C ASP A 755 -21.49 38.41 20.79
N ALA A 756 -21.46 39.50 21.56
CA ALA A 756 -22.27 40.69 21.28
C ALA A 756 -21.86 41.39 19.97
N ALA A 757 -20.56 41.49 19.70
CA ALA A 757 -20.04 42.02 18.45
C ALA A 757 -20.41 41.13 17.25
N PHE A 758 -20.33 39.81 17.42
CA PHE A 758 -20.81 38.84 16.45
C PHE A 758 -22.28 39.06 16.12
N SER A 759 -23.17 39.05 17.12
CA SER A 759 -24.62 39.29 16.94
C SER A 759 -24.90 40.62 16.25
N GLN A 760 -24.22 41.69 16.66
CA GLN A 760 -24.37 43.02 16.04
C GLN A 760 -24.03 43.00 14.55
N VAL A 761 -22.97 42.29 14.17
CA VAL A 761 -22.55 42.17 12.76
C VAL A 761 -23.50 41.25 12.00
N THR A 762 -23.92 40.13 12.59
CA THR A 762 -24.78 39.15 11.91
C THR A 762 -26.23 39.60 11.74
N GLU A 763 -26.73 40.49 12.61
CA GLU A 763 -28.12 40.96 12.62
C GLU A 763 -28.34 42.28 11.85
N ASN A 764 -27.29 43.00 11.43
CA ASN A 764 -27.43 44.30 10.78
C ASN A 764 -27.32 44.22 9.24
N PRO A 765 -28.44 44.40 8.50
CA PRO A 765 -28.46 44.31 7.03
C PRO A 765 -27.78 45.47 6.29
N SER A 766 -27.27 46.48 7.00
CA SER A 766 -26.75 47.72 6.40
C SER A 766 -25.27 47.64 5.96
N TYR A 767 -24.56 46.57 6.28
CA TYR A 767 -23.10 46.50 6.15
C TYR A 767 -22.56 45.80 4.89
N GLY A 768 -23.39 45.57 3.87
CA GLY A 768 -22.96 44.85 2.65
C GLY A 768 -22.58 43.39 2.90
N TYR A 769 -22.84 42.91 4.11
CA TYR A 769 -22.77 41.56 4.59
C TYR A 769 -24.11 40.86 4.29
N ASP A 770 -24.10 39.63 3.77
CA ASP A 770 -25.34 38.89 3.50
C ASP A 770 -25.90 38.20 4.76
N GLY A 771 -26.08 38.98 5.83
CA GLY A 771 -26.67 38.52 7.09
C GLY A 771 -28.10 38.10 6.97
N THR A 772 -28.81 38.63 5.98
CA THR A 772 -30.15 38.16 5.63
C THR A 772 -30.09 36.69 5.21
N THR A 773 -29.08 36.31 4.44
CA THR A 773 -28.85 34.94 4.00
C THR A 773 -28.27 34.03 5.07
N TRP A 774 -27.30 34.46 5.88
CA TRP A 774 -26.86 33.65 7.03
C TRP A 774 -28.03 33.43 8.01
N ASN A 775 -28.77 34.48 8.37
CA ASN A 775 -29.93 34.33 9.24
C ASN A 775 -31.04 33.51 8.57
N ARG A 776 -31.19 33.57 7.23
CA ARG A 776 -32.09 32.67 6.49
C ARG A 776 -31.61 31.21 6.60
N ASN A 777 -30.35 30.92 6.32
CA ASN A 777 -29.77 29.58 6.42
C ASN A 777 -29.86 29.02 7.84
N VAL A 778 -29.64 29.85 8.85
CA VAL A 778 -29.83 29.53 10.27
C VAL A 778 -31.29 29.25 10.56
N ASN A 779 -32.22 30.09 10.13
CA ASN A 779 -33.65 29.89 10.37
C ASN A 779 -34.19 28.65 9.65
N GLU A 780 -33.75 28.39 8.42
CA GLU A 780 -34.16 27.23 7.60
C GLU A 780 -33.44 25.95 8.02
N GLY A 781 -32.17 26.01 8.41
CA GLY A 781 -31.37 24.87 8.86
C GLY A 781 -31.58 24.46 10.32
N HIS A 782 -32.08 25.36 11.19
CA HIS A 782 -32.49 25.02 12.56
C HIS A 782 -33.89 24.42 12.66
N GLU A 783 -34.65 24.31 11.56
CA GLU A 783 -35.79 23.41 11.49
C GLU A 783 -35.24 21.97 11.48
N ILE A 784 -34.91 21.42 12.65
CA ILE A 784 -34.35 20.06 12.81
C ILE A 784 -35.31 19.04 12.22
N ASN A 785 -35.13 18.70 10.95
CA ASN A 785 -35.84 17.64 10.25
C ASN A 785 -34.89 16.46 10.00
N TRP A 786 -34.37 15.87 11.09
CA TRP A 786 -34.17 14.41 11.07
C TRP A 786 -35.58 13.81 11.16
N SER A 787 -36.31 13.79 10.04
CA SER A 787 -37.62 13.14 9.98
C SER A 787 -37.47 11.63 9.99
#